data_AF-A0A816XM13-F1
#
_entry.id   AF-A0A816XM13-F1
#
_cell.length_a   1.000
_cell.length_b   1.000
_cell.length_c   1.000
_cell.angle_alpha   90.00
_cell.angle_beta   90.00
_cell.angle_gamma   90.00
#
_symmetry.space_group_name_H-M   'P 1'
#
loop_
_entity.id
_entity.type
_entity.pdbx_description
1 polymer ?
#
loop_
_entity_poly.entity_id
_entity_poly.type
_entity_poly.pdbx_seq_one_letter_code
_entity_poly.pdbx_strand_id
1 'polypeptide(L)'
;MASRTRLFTRFRDLPLENIPKAIEIINVVIFDINMDINDRILNNPRFQAKVFTGEHIDLCINYIKSSIANTHLFISNTISNEMIQVIGAIPQTKFIYTFCNNDQYENFPFTNSKVQGAFNDANVMFNKFQQDIRELDYNSYSQESSSQTLDGKSAEILWWRIFDKILLHIRHTAIARDELGEFCRSWFCKDHTELRLIDEFNLGYESCNAVYWYTRDSFLYGLLNKTLQRKRCINDIFIWRLVIKDIMSGLMKIAQSNIFYRSNLSLTVYRGQTISLDEIKRLETAQSQLICINQFFSTTMNLDVARAFLGISHYSESILRSVLFEIEIDSDNIANTTHPFADISSNSHFREEQEVLFSMHSTFLVKSVELHDKNIWRVYLKSEDNIWDTDFDERSIFCPHADEIFIRHLSRENKQFIVFQVLLDMMLRLDQNKYAKDELLEFCPSKYEHESIEMGKINDFEQNYESKDAAKWYTKYSFLYRLLNKSLRIETIDYIVKMRYYIHDLHNQLAELQSSFINTLNPETVLMLYRGQVMKKNQLNEIQDNIGGFMSMNSFISATQDPAVARVFSGMGENLQPDEVSVIYEMTIDTYIRSTPYAKIDTINPDEQEILFSIGAIFKIEKIDQLSANIYSVKLTMTHIDDELWNKLTAHLN
;
A
#
# COMPACT_ATOMS: atom_id res chain seq x y z
N MET A 1 -16.02 -10.29 16.87
CA MET A 1 -15.47 -9.30 17.83
C MET A 1 -13.96 -9.45 17.84
N ALA A 2 -13.26 -8.75 16.94
CA ALA A 2 -11.83 -8.53 17.09
C ALA A 2 -11.69 -7.24 17.90
N SER A 3 -11.26 -7.33 19.16
CA SER A 3 -10.97 -6.15 19.98
C SER A 3 -9.64 -5.53 19.55
N ARG A 4 -9.45 -4.23 19.83
CA ARG A 4 -8.17 -3.50 19.69
C ARG A 4 -6.96 -4.30 20.20
N THR A 5 -7.16 -5.21 21.15
CA THR A 5 -6.16 -6.10 21.73
C THR A 5 -5.18 -6.76 20.73
N ARG A 6 -5.57 -7.05 19.48
CA ARG A 6 -4.67 -7.71 18.50
C ARG A 6 -3.56 -6.81 17.92
N LEU A 7 -3.77 -5.50 17.85
CA LEU A 7 -2.72 -4.53 17.50
C LEU A 7 -1.55 -4.53 18.49
N PHE A 8 -1.81 -5.02 19.69
CA PHE A 8 -1.00 -4.79 20.88
C PHE A 8 -0.54 -6.10 21.51
N THR A 9 -0.93 -7.23 20.91
CA THR A 9 -0.21 -8.50 21.03
C THR A 9 0.96 -8.47 20.06
N ARG A 10 2.13 -8.99 20.47
CA ARG A 10 3.31 -9.13 19.61
C ARG A 10 2.90 -9.45 18.17
N PHE A 11 3.19 -8.55 17.23
CA PHE A 11 3.09 -8.88 15.82
C PHE A 11 4.02 -10.07 15.61
N ARG A 12 3.46 -11.24 15.31
CA ARG A 12 4.29 -12.37 14.93
C ARG A 12 5.11 -11.89 13.75
N ASP A 13 6.42 -12.12 13.80
CA ASP A 13 7.19 -12.26 12.58
C ASP A 13 6.34 -13.19 11.71
N LEU A 14 5.78 -12.67 10.62
CA LEU A 14 5.26 -13.53 9.58
C LEU A 14 6.42 -14.48 9.32
N PRO A 15 6.23 -15.81 9.45
CA PRO A 15 7.29 -16.72 9.08
C PRO A 15 7.78 -16.24 7.72
N LEU A 16 9.10 -16.18 7.54
CA LEU A 16 9.71 -16.28 6.22
C LEU A 16 9.33 -17.65 5.62
N GLU A 17 8.05 -17.97 5.54
CA GLU A 17 7.52 -18.67 4.41
C GLU A 17 7.90 -17.76 3.26
N ASN A 18 9.00 -18.14 2.62
CA ASN A 18 9.14 -18.06 1.18
C ASN A 18 7.80 -18.49 0.59
N ILE A 19 6.80 -17.61 0.57
CA ILE A 19 5.70 -17.69 -0.36
C ILE A 19 6.46 -17.73 -1.67
N PRO A 20 6.50 -18.87 -2.37
CA PRO A 20 7.22 -18.92 -3.62
C PRO A 20 6.65 -17.77 -4.41
N LYS A 21 7.51 -16.80 -4.79
CA LYS A 21 7.16 -15.80 -5.79
C LYS A 21 6.76 -16.63 -7.00
N ALA A 22 5.47 -16.98 -7.09
CA ALA A 22 4.94 -17.84 -8.11
C ALA A 22 5.06 -17.02 -9.39
N ILE A 23 6.20 -17.18 -10.04
CA ILE A 23 6.36 -16.86 -11.45
C ILE A 23 5.30 -17.71 -12.11
N GLU A 24 4.32 -17.09 -12.74
CA GLU A 24 3.35 -17.81 -13.56
C GLU A 24 4.14 -18.48 -14.69
N ILE A 25 4.26 -19.81 -14.61
CA ILE A 25 5.08 -20.58 -15.52
C ILE A 25 4.31 -20.72 -16.83
N ILE A 26 4.84 -20.11 -17.89
CA ILE A 26 4.29 -20.16 -19.23
C ILE A 26 4.83 -21.42 -19.91
N ASN A 27 3.93 -22.29 -20.36
CA ASN A 27 4.33 -23.50 -21.07
C ASN A 27 4.66 -23.18 -22.52
N VAL A 28 5.87 -23.55 -22.93
CA VAL A 28 6.37 -23.34 -24.29
C VAL A 28 6.76 -24.68 -24.88
N VAL A 29 6.32 -24.94 -26.11
CA VAL A 29 6.74 -26.11 -26.87
C VAL A 29 7.48 -25.62 -28.10
N ILE A 30 8.71 -26.08 -28.25
CA ILE A 30 9.56 -25.76 -29.39
C ILE A 30 9.65 -27.01 -30.26
N PHE A 31 9.24 -26.90 -31.52
CA PHE A 31 9.30 -27.98 -32.48
C PHE A 31 10.18 -27.58 -33.67
N ASP A 32 11.30 -28.27 -33.80
CA ASP A 32 12.19 -28.24 -34.97
C ASP A 32 12.74 -26.84 -35.34
N ILE A 33 12.71 -25.91 -34.39
CA ILE A 33 13.41 -24.62 -34.47
C ILE A 33 14.79 -24.83 -33.89
N ASN A 34 15.85 -24.46 -34.63
CA ASN A 34 17.23 -24.55 -34.15
C ASN A 34 17.89 -23.16 -34.28
N MET A 35 17.70 -22.33 -33.24
CA MET A 35 18.08 -20.90 -33.22
C MET A 35 18.49 -20.46 -31.81
N ASP A 36 19.21 -19.33 -31.71
CA ASP A 36 19.57 -18.65 -30.44
C ASP A 36 18.37 -18.38 -29.51
N ILE A 37 17.14 -18.34 -30.06
CA ILE A 37 15.90 -18.22 -29.29
C ILE A 37 15.72 -19.40 -28.32
N ASN A 38 16.12 -20.61 -28.70
CA ASN A 38 15.96 -21.79 -27.86
C ASN A 38 16.68 -21.60 -26.53
N ASP A 39 17.91 -21.09 -26.57
CA ASP A 39 18.68 -20.79 -25.37
C ASP A 39 18.02 -19.66 -24.57
N ARG A 40 17.46 -18.65 -25.22
CA ARG A 40 16.73 -17.55 -24.54
C ARG A 40 15.47 -18.04 -23.83
N ILE A 41 14.73 -18.99 -24.44
CA ILE A 41 13.53 -19.59 -23.87
C ILE A 41 13.89 -20.58 -22.75
N LEU A 42 14.85 -21.47 -22.99
CA LEU A 42 15.27 -22.52 -22.05
C LEU A 42 15.94 -21.96 -20.79
N ASN A 43 16.63 -20.83 -20.88
CA ASN A 43 17.30 -20.19 -19.73
C ASN A 43 16.37 -19.26 -18.92
N ASN A 44 15.14 -19.01 -19.39
CA ASN A 44 14.20 -18.14 -18.69
C ASN A 44 13.24 -18.97 -17.80
N PRO A 45 13.24 -18.76 -16.46
CA PRO A 45 12.45 -19.54 -15.49
C PRO A 45 10.95 -19.31 -15.63
N ARG A 46 10.55 -18.27 -16.35
CA ARG A 46 9.16 -17.98 -16.69
C ARG A 46 8.62 -18.95 -17.73
N PHE A 47 9.49 -19.61 -18.49
CA PHE A 47 9.11 -20.58 -19.51
C PHE A 47 9.41 -22.00 -19.08
N GLN A 48 8.39 -22.83 -18.98
CA GLN A 48 8.56 -24.28 -18.96
C GLN A 48 8.57 -24.75 -20.40
N ALA A 49 9.78 -24.84 -20.95
CA ALA A 49 9.99 -25.18 -22.34
C ALA A 49 10.27 -26.67 -22.54
N LYS A 50 9.61 -27.28 -23.54
CA LYS A 50 9.92 -28.62 -24.00
C LYS A 50 10.23 -28.62 -25.49
N VAL A 51 11.40 -29.15 -25.84
CA VAL A 51 11.91 -29.17 -27.22
C VAL A 51 11.64 -30.54 -27.84
N PHE A 52 11.18 -30.54 -29.08
CA PHE A 52 10.99 -31.70 -29.93
C PHE A 52 11.71 -31.47 -31.27
N THR A 53 12.37 -32.49 -31.79
CA THR A 53 13.07 -32.45 -33.09
C THR A 53 12.55 -33.54 -34.03
N GLY A 54 12.80 -33.37 -35.33
CA GLY A 54 12.26 -34.19 -36.42
C GLY A 54 12.32 -35.71 -36.18
N GLU A 55 11.15 -36.27 -35.87
CA GLU A 55 10.59 -37.59 -36.29
C GLU A 55 9.36 -37.99 -35.45
N HIS A 56 8.98 -37.23 -34.42
CA HIS A 56 7.86 -37.61 -33.53
C HIS A 56 6.91 -36.45 -33.21
N ILE A 57 6.28 -35.85 -34.24
CA ILE A 57 5.23 -34.84 -34.04
C ILE A 57 4.06 -35.37 -33.18
N ASP A 58 3.80 -36.68 -33.23
CA ASP A 58 2.81 -37.34 -32.39
C ASP A 58 3.15 -37.26 -30.90
N LEU A 59 4.43 -37.28 -30.52
CA LEU A 59 4.86 -37.09 -29.12
C LEU A 59 4.65 -35.65 -28.67
N CYS A 60 4.87 -34.67 -29.56
CA CYS A 60 4.57 -33.26 -29.31
C CYS A 60 3.06 -33.07 -29.09
N ILE A 61 2.22 -33.61 -29.98
CA ILE A 61 0.76 -33.55 -29.88
C ILE A 61 0.25 -34.24 -28.61
N ASN A 62 0.76 -35.43 -28.29
CA ASN A 62 0.40 -36.15 -27.08
C ASN A 62 0.81 -35.38 -25.82
N TYR A 63 1.98 -34.74 -25.83
CA TYR A 63 2.43 -33.90 -24.73
C TYR A 63 1.47 -32.72 -24.51
N ILE A 64 1.10 -31.99 -25.56
CA ILE A 64 0.15 -30.86 -25.48
C ILE A 64 -1.22 -31.34 -24.96
N LYS A 65 -1.73 -32.48 -25.46
CA LYS A 65 -3.01 -33.06 -25.02
C LYS A 65 -2.99 -33.55 -23.57
N SER A 66 -1.84 -34.00 -23.08
CA SER A 66 -1.64 -34.43 -21.69
C SER A 66 -1.38 -33.29 -20.70
N SER A 67 -1.11 -32.07 -21.21
CA SER A 67 -0.89 -30.87 -20.41
C SER A 67 -2.20 -30.30 -19.88
N ILE A 68 -2.16 -29.71 -18.69
CA ILE A 68 -3.31 -29.05 -18.04
C ILE A 68 -3.32 -27.53 -18.30
N ALA A 69 -2.34 -27.00 -19.04
CA ALA A 69 -2.08 -25.56 -19.15
C ALA A 69 -2.00 -25.04 -20.58
N ASN A 70 -2.32 -23.75 -20.73
CA ASN A 70 -2.20 -23.00 -21.99
C ASN A 70 -0.76 -23.04 -22.52
N THR A 71 -0.57 -23.64 -23.70
CA THR A 71 0.75 -23.91 -24.29
C THR A 71 0.99 -23.02 -25.51
N HIS A 72 2.14 -22.35 -25.54
CA HIS A 72 2.61 -21.56 -26.69
C HIS A 72 3.55 -22.40 -27.54
N LEU A 73 3.33 -22.42 -28.86
CA LEU A 73 4.10 -23.25 -29.77
C LEU A 73 4.98 -22.43 -30.69
N PHE A 74 6.23 -22.87 -30.80
CA PHE A 74 7.22 -22.39 -31.74
C PHE A 74 7.45 -23.51 -32.76
N ILE A 75 7.04 -23.29 -34.00
CA ILE A 75 7.05 -24.31 -35.06
C ILE A 75 7.93 -23.84 -36.23
N SER A 76 8.83 -24.71 -36.68
CA SER A 76 9.56 -24.53 -37.94
C SER A 76 8.70 -24.88 -39.17
N ASN A 77 9.05 -24.32 -40.32
CA ASN A 77 8.39 -24.55 -41.62
C ASN A 77 8.56 -25.98 -42.18
N THR A 78 9.12 -26.91 -41.41
CA THR A 78 9.19 -28.34 -41.73
C THR A 78 7.83 -29.04 -41.59
N ILE A 79 6.83 -28.39 -40.99
CA ILE A 79 5.48 -28.90 -40.76
C ILE A 79 4.48 -28.36 -41.82
N SER A 80 3.56 -29.21 -42.29
CA SER A 80 2.52 -28.82 -43.26
C SER A 80 1.40 -27.96 -42.63
N ASN A 81 0.71 -27.15 -43.43
CA ASN A 81 -0.43 -26.34 -42.96
C ASN A 81 -1.55 -27.21 -42.36
N GLU A 82 -1.80 -28.40 -42.91
CA GLU A 82 -2.78 -29.35 -42.37
C GLU A 82 -2.45 -29.75 -40.92
N MET A 83 -1.17 -29.93 -40.60
CA MET A 83 -0.72 -30.25 -39.24
C MET A 83 -0.82 -29.04 -38.30
N ILE A 84 -0.56 -27.82 -38.79
CA ILE A 84 -0.77 -26.58 -38.02
C ILE A 84 -2.25 -26.45 -37.62
N GLN A 85 -3.18 -26.82 -38.51
CA GLN A 85 -4.61 -26.86 -38.20
C GLN A 85 -4.95 -27.88 -37.12
N VAL A 86 -4.37 -29.08 -37.20
CA VAL A 86 -4.56 -30.14 -36.19
C VAL A 86 -4.06 -29.68 -34.82
N ILE A 87 -2.91 -29.03 -34.75
CA ILE A 87 -2.35 -28.54 -33.48
C ILE A 87 -3.15 -27.35 -32.94
N GLY A 88 -3.58 -26.44 -33.81
CA GLY A 88 -4.44 -25.31 -33.42
C GLY A 88 -5.82 -25.74 -32.93
N ALA A 89 -6.34 -26.88 -33.39
CA ALA A 89 -7.59 -27.45 -32.91
C ALA A 89 -7.51 -28.03 -31.48
N ILE A 90 -6.30 -28.23 -30.93
CA ILE A 90 -6.13 -28.72 -29.56
C ILE A 90 -6.51 -27.60 -28.56
N PRO A 91 -7.41 -27.84 -27.59
CA PRO A 91 -7.85 -26.82 -26.63
C PRO A 91 -6.70 -26.17 -25.84
N GLN A 92 -5.71 -26.97 -25.45
CA GLN A 92 -4.54 -26.56 -24.67
C GLN A 92 -3.56 -25.68 -25.46
N THR A 93 -3.63 -25.67 -26.80
CA THR A 93 -2.80 -24.79 -27.63
C THR A 93 -3.35 -23.37 -27.55
N LYS A 94 -2.54 -22.42 -27.07
CA LYS A 94 -2.91 -21.01 -26.92
C LYS A 94 -2.56 -20.22 -28.18
N PHE A 95 -1.27 -20.12 -28.48
CA PHE A 95 -0.73 -19.40 -29.64
C PHE A 95 0.32 -20.23 -30.37
N ILE A 96 0.40 -20.04 -31.68
CA ILE A 96 1.36 -20.71 -32.57
C ILE A 96 2.16 -19.64 -33.31
N TYR A 97 3.48 -19.71 -33.21
CA TYR A 97 4.45 -18.85 -33.90
C TYR A 97 5.20 -19.71 -34.89
N THR A 98 5.12 -19.34 -36.17
CA THR A 98 5.75 -20.11 -37.25
C THR A 98 6.99 -19.40 -37.76
N PHE A 99 8.10 -20.14 -37.85
CA PHE A 99 9.36 -19.61 -38.37
C PHE A 99 9.60 -20.10 -39.80
N CYS A 100 9.85 -19.20 -40.74
CA CYS A 100 10.00 -19.47 -42.17
C CYS A 100 11.22 -18.76 -42.77
N ASN A 101 12.22 -19.54 -43.20
CA ASN A 101 13.43 -19.02 -43.88
C ASN A 101 13.24 -18.70 -45.38
N ASN A 102 12.01 -18.66 -45.90
CA ASN A 102 11.76 -18.58 -47.34
C ASN A 102 10.75 -17.46 -47.64
N ASP A 103 11.14 -16.48 -48.45
CA ASP A 103 10.37 -15.26 -48.77
C ASP A 103 9.02 -15.54 -49.47
N GLN A 104 8.79 -16.76 -49.95
CA GLN A 104 7.54 -17.17 -50.59
C GLN A 104 6.39 -17.47 -49.60
N TYR A 105 6.67 -17.51 -48.28
CA TYR A 105 5.69 -17.88 -47.25
C TYR A 105 4.88 -16.71 -46.67
N GLU A 106 5.23 -15.45 -47.00
CA GLU A 106 4.46 -14.26 -46.55
C GLU A 106 3.00 -14.25 -47.03
N ASN A 107 2.64 -15.09 -48.01
CA ASN A 107 1.31 -15.13 -48.63
C ASN A 107 0.47 -16.36 -48.26
N PHE A 108 0.82 -17.14 -47.23
CA PHE A 108 -0.03 -18.25 -46.79
C PHE A 108 -1.16 -17.75 -45.87
N PRO A 109 -2.44 -17.87 -46.27
CA PRO A 109 -3.55 -17.55 -45.38
C PRO A 109 -3.68 -18.65 -44.32
N PHE A 110 -3.17 -18.39 -43.13
CA PHE A 110 -3.49 -19.23 -41.98
C PHE A 110 -4.96 -19.02 -41.63
N THR A 111 -5.78 -20.06 -41.84
CA THR A 111 -7.20 -20.03 -41.45
C THR A 111 -7.41 -20.22 -39.95
N ASN A 112 -6.35 -20.48 -39.20
CA ASN A 112 -6.39 -20.73 -37.76
C ASN A 112 -6.11 -19.46 -36.97
N SER A 113 -7.08 -19.00 -36.18
CA SER A 113 -6.97 -17.77 -35.37
C SER A 113 -5.94 -17.85 -34.24
N LYS A 114 -5.38 -19.03 -33.93
CA LYS A 114 -4.33 -19.18 -32.93
C LYS A 114 -2.92 -18.94 -33.49
N VAL A 115 -2.77 -18.85 -34.80
CA VAL A 115 -1.47 -18.56 -35.45
C VAL A 115 -1.23 -17.05 -35.39
N GLN A 116 -0.19 -16.63 -34.66
CA GLN A 116 0.14 -15.22 -34.45
C GLN A 116 0.99 -14.62 -35.58
N GLY A 117 1.53 -15.46 -36.46
CA GLY A 117 2.24 -15.02 -37.65
C GLY A 117 3.25 -16.05 -38.18
N ALA A 118 3.74 -15.75 -39.39
CA ALA A 118 4.93 -16.35 -39.96
C ALA A 118 6.06 -15.32 -39.95
N PHE A 119 7.21 -15.72 -39.45
CA PHE A 119 8.34 -14.84 -39.20
C PHE A 119 9.59 -15.37 -39.90
N ASN A 120 10.27 -14.49 -40.63
CA ASN A 120 11.58 -14.76 -41.23
C ASN A 120 12.76 -14.31 -40.35
N ASP A 121 12.47 -13.50 -39.32
CA ASP A 121 13.42 -13.05 -38.32
C ASP A 121 13.05 -13.58 -36.94
N ALA A 122 14.04 -14.23 -36.32
CA ALA A 122 13.94 -14.86 -35.03
C ALA A 122 13.62 -13.82 -33.92
N ASN A 123 14.32 -12.68 -33.90
CA ASN A 123 14.11 -11.63 -32.90
C ASN A 123 12.74 -10.99 -33.05
N VAL A 124 12.24 -10.79 -34.27
CA VAL A 124 10.89 -10.26 -34.52
C VAL A 124 9.82 -11.23 -33.98
N MET A 125 9.96 -12.53 -34.26
CA MET A 125 9.07 -13.56 -33.70
C MET A 125 9.08 -13.55 -32.17
N PHE A 126 10.26 -13.49 -31.56
CA PHE A 126 10.39 -13.49 -30.11
C PHE A 126 9.82 -12.23 -29.47
N ASN A 127 10.02 -11.06 -30.08
CA ASN A 127 9.44 -9.80 -29.63
C ASN A 127 7.90 -9.84 -29.69
N LYS A 128 7.33 -10.41 -30.77
CA LYS A 128 5.88 -10.60 -30.88
C LYS A 128 5.35 -11.56 -29.82
N PHE A 129 6.02 -12.68 -29.58
CA PHE A 129 5.68 -13.58 -28.49
C PHE A 129 5.73 -12.91 -27.11
N GLN A 130 6.75 -12.09 -26.84
CA GLN A 130 6.83 -11.34 -25.59
C GLN A 130 5.71 -10.31 -25.48
N GLN A 131 5.36 -9.63 -26.57
CA GLN A 131 4.22 -8.71 -26.61
C GLN A 131 2.91 -9.46 -26.33
N ASP A 132 2.67 -10.60 -26.96
CA ASP A 132 1.46 -11.41 -26.76
C ASP A 132 1.36 -11.94 -25.33
N ILE A 133 2.49 -12.31 -24.71
CA ILE A 133 2.54 -12.65 -23.28
C ILE A 133 2.22 -11.43 -22.42
N ARG A 134 2.81 -10.25 -22.71
CA ARG A 134 2.53 -9.03 -21.95
C ARG A 134 1.06 -8.63 -22.06
N GLU A 135 0.45 -8.78 -23.23
CA GLU A 135 -0.98 -8.58 -23.44
C GLU A 135 -1.82 -9.64 -22.69
N LEU A 136 -1.37 -10.89 -22.62
CA LEU A 136 -2.03 -11.92 -21.82
C LEU A 136 -1.91 -11.67 -20.31
N ASP A 137 -0.76 -11.19 -19.84
CA ASP A 137 -0.58 -10.75 -18.45
C ASP A 137 -1.51 -9.55 -18.20
N TYR A 138 -1.55 -8.59 -19.11
CA TYR A 138 -2.44 -7.43 -19.08
C TYR A 138 -3.91 -7.85 -18.93
N ASN A 139 -4.32 -8.90 -19.64
CA ASN A 139 -5.66 -9.50 -19.60
C ASN A 139 -5.87 -10.55 -18.49
N SER A 140 -4.81 -10.98 -17.77
CA SER A 140 -4.92 -11.80 -16.56
C SER A 140 -5.01 -10.90 -15.31
N TYR A 141 -4.40 -9.72 -15.35
CA TYR A 141 -4.61 -8.63 -14.36
C TYR A 141 -6.07 -8.17 -14.30
N SER A 142 -6.89 -8.41 -15.32
CA SER A 142 -8.32 -8.12 -15.29
C SER A 142 -9.20 -9.28 -14.79
N GLN A 143 -8.61 -10.41 -14.38
CA GLN A 143 -9.35 -11.62 -13.93
C GLN A 143 -9.49 -11.73 -12.41
N GLU A 144 -8.54 -11.19 -11.64
CA GLU A 144 -8.73 -11.01 -10.20
C GLU A 144 -9.64 -9.80 -9.96
N SER A 145 -10.48 -9.89 -8.93
CA SER A 145 -11.46 -8.89 -8.50
C SER A 145 -10.85 -7.49 -8.35
N SER A 146 -10.73 -6.73 -9.44
CA SER A 146 -10.19 -5.38 -9.44
C SER A 146 -11.14 -4.37 -8.79
N SER A 147 -12.42 -4.75 -8.70
CA SER A 147 -13.50 -3.98 -8.11
C SER A 147 -14.01 -4.60 -6.79
N GLN A 148 -14.37 -3.76 -5.83
CA GLN A 148 -14.99 -4.18 -4.56
C GLN A 148 -16.32 -3.47 -4.35
N THR A 149 -17.39 -4.24 -4.08
CA THR A 149 -18.67 -3.68 -3.65
C THR A 149 -18.57 -3.07 -2.25
N LEU A 150 -19.29 -1.97 -2.04
CA LEU A 150 -19.27 -1.20 -0.81
C LEU A 150 -20.21 -1.72 0.29
N ASP A 151 -20.86 -2.88 0.10
CA ASP A 151 -21.72 -3.52 1.09
C ASP A 151 -20.89 -4.20 2.20
N GLY A 152 -20.90 -3.63 3.41
CA GLY A 152 -20.18 -4.16 4.57
C GLY A 152 -18.65 -3.99 4.55
N LYS A 153 -18.04 -3.66 3.40
CA LYS A 153 -16.59 -3.41 3.21
C LYS A 153 -16.21 -1.92 3.13
N SER A 154 -17.12 -1.00 3.41
CA SER A 154 -16.85 0.45 3.35
C SER A 154 -15.69 0.89 4.25
N ALA A 155 -15.49 0.21 5.38
CA ALA A 155 -14.40 0.50 6.28
C ALA A 155 -13.04 0.02 5.75
N GLU A 156 -13.00 -1.05 4.96
CA GLU A 156 -11.78 -1.48 4.27
C GLU A 156 -11.33 -0.44 3.27
N ILE A 157 -12.25 0.02 2.42
CA ILE A 157 -11.97 1.06 1.44
C ILE A 157 -11.50 2.35 2.12
N LEU A 158 -12.14 2.74 3.24
CA LEU A 158 -11.73 3.93 3.98
C LEU A 158 -10.31 3.80 4.56
N TRP A 159 -9.92 2.61 5.04
CA TRP A 159 -8.55 2.37 5.50
C TRP A 159 -7.53 2.58 4.37
N TRP A 160 -7.79 2.02 3.18
CA TRP A 160 -6.91 2.18 2.01
C TRP A 160 -6.84 3.63 1.52
N ARG A 161 -7.96 4.36 1.56
CA ARG A 161 -7.95 5.80 1.24
C ARG A 161 -7.12 6.62 2.23
N ILE A 162 -7.19 6.29 3.53
CA ILE A 162 -6.33 6.93 4.55
C ILE A 162 -4.86 6.61 4.26
N PHE A 163 -4.56 5.35 3.92
CA PHE A 163 -3.22 4.92 3.55
C PHE A 163 -2.68 5.69 2.32
N ASP A 164 -3.47 5.84 1.25
CA ASP A 164 -3.09 6.62 0.08
C ASP A 164 -2.78 8.08 0.45
N LYS A 165 -3.62 8.68 1.29
CA LYS A 165 -3.41 10.04 1.78
C LYS A 165 -2.14 10.13 2.63
N ILE A 166 -1.81 9.12 3.44
CA ILE A 166 -0.54 9.04 4.18
C ILE A 166 0.64 8.99 3.20
N LEU A 167 0.57 8.19 2.13
CA LEU A 167 1.63 8.11 1.12
C LEU A 167 1.96 9.46 0.50
N LEU A 168 0.94 10.30 0.24
CA LEU A 168 1.13 11.66 -0.29
C LEU A 168 1.95 12.57 0.65
N HIS A 169 1.95 12.32 1.95
CA HIS A 169 2.64 13.13 2.96
C HIS A 169 4.06 12.64 3.29
N ILE A 170 4.49 11.49 2.74
CA ILE A 170 5.85 10.95 2.92
C ILE A 170 6.79 11.64 1.92
N ARG A 171 7.96 12.12 2.35
CA ARG A 171 8.95 12.75 1.45
C ARG A 171 9.82 11.69 0.75
N HIS A 172 10.30 12.02 -0.44
CA HIS A 172 11.21 11.17 -1.21
C HIS A 172 12.54 10.97 -0.47
N THR A 173 13.06 9.76 -0.54
CA THR A 173 14.39 9.37 -0.08
C THR A 173 15.09 8.61 -1.21
N ALA A 174 16.42 8.69 -1.28
CA ALA A 174 17.18 7.85 -2.19
C ALA A 174 17.02 6.36 -1.83
N ILE A 175 16.91 6.08 -0.54
CA ILE A 175 16.75 4.73 0.01
C ILE A 175 15.45 4.08 -0.48
N ALA A 176 14.34 4.82 -0.58
CA ALA A 176 13.09 4.31 -1.15
C ALA A 176 13.22 3.93 -2.62
N ARG A 177 14.02 4.70 -3.39
CA ARG A 177 14.28 4.41 -4.80
C ARG A 177 15.12 3.14 -4.95
N ASP A 178 16.15 2.98 -4.11
CA ASP A 178 17.00 1.79 -4.13
C ASP A 178 16.20 0.53 -3.74
N GLU A 179 15.33 0.64 -2.73
CA GLU A 179 14.40 -0.43 -2.33
C GLU A 179 13.49 -0.87 -3.48
N LEU A 180 12.87 0.09 -4.19
CA LEU A 180 12.05 -0.20 -5.37
C LEU A 180 12.86 -0.84 -6.50
N GLY A 181 14.07 -0.34 -6.77
CA GLY A 181 14.96 -0.87 -7.78
C GLY A 181 15.29 -2.35 -7.53
N GLU A 182 15.70 -2.68 -6.31
CA GLU A 182 15.99 -4.06 -5.90
C GLU A 182 14.75 -4.95 -5.93
N PHE A 183 13.60 -4.45 -5.48
CA PHE A 183 12.33 -5.14 -5.59
C PHE A 183 12.01 -5.51 -7.04
N CYS A 184 12.06 -4.56 -7.96
CA CYS A 184 11.82 -4.77 -9.38
C CYS A 184 12.83 -5.76 -10.00
N ARG A 185 14.13 -5.61 -9.71
CA ARG A 185 15.16 -6.55 -10.20
C ARG A 185 14.91 -7.98 -9.73
N SER A 186 14.40 -8.15 -8.51
CA SER A 186 14.06 -9.48 -7.99
C SER A 186 12.93 -10.15 -8.77
N TRP A 187 12.01 -9.37 -9.35
CA TRP A 187 10.92 -9.86 -10.19
C TRP A 187 11.38 -10.20 -11.61
N PHE A 188 12.34 -9.45 -12.13
CA PHE A 188 12.84 -9.58 -13.51
C PHE A 188 14.26 -10.12 -13.61
N CYS A 189 14.72 -10.88 -12.61
CA CYS A 189 16.13 -11.28 -12.47
C CYS A 189 16.71 -12.05 -13.67
N LYS A 190 15.84 -12.58 -14.56
CA LYS A 190 16.24 -13.30 -15.78
C LYS A 190 15.70 -12.67 -17.07
N ASP A 191 15.09 -11.49 -16.99
CA ASP A 191 14.62 -10.71 -18.15
C ASP A 191 15.56 -9.53 -18.40
N HIS A 192 16.52 -9.72 -19.30
CA HIS A 192 17.52 -8.69 -19.61
C HIS A 192 16.93 -7.41 -20.22
N THR A 193 15.75 -7.49 -20.85
CA THR A 193 15.09 -6.32 -21.41
C THR A 193 14.51 -5.47 -20.28
N GLU A 194 13.76 -6.09 -19.37
CA GLU A 194 13.18 -5.39 -18.22
C GLU A 194 14.26 -4.88 -17.25
N LEU A 195 15.35 -5.64 -17.05
CA LEU A 195 16.48 -5.17 -16.24
C LEU A 195 17.12 -3.88 -16.79
N ARG A 196 17.23 -3.75 -18.12
CA ARG A 196 17.72 -2.50 -18.75
C ARG A 196 16.73 -1.34 -18.57
N LEU A 197 15.43 -1.62 -18.67
CA LEU A 197 14.39 -0.61 -18.41
C LEU A 197 14.39 -0.15 -16.94
N ILE A 198 14.69 -1.06 -16.00
CA ILE A 198 14.88 -0.72 -14.58
C ILE A 198 16.12 0.17 -14.40
N ASP A 199 17.24 -0.11 -15.09
CA ASP A 199 18.42 0.76 -15.06
C ASP A 199 18.13 2.15 -15.63
N GLU A 200 17.42 2.21 -16.76
CA GLU A 200 17.00 3.47 -17.37
C GLU A 200 16.07 4.26 -16.43
N PHE A 201 15.11 3.58 -15.79
CA PHE A 201 14.24 4.17 -14.77
C PHE A 201 15.05 4.75 -13.61
N ASN A 202 16.01 4.00 -13.06
CA ASN A 202 16.81 4.48 -11.92
C ASN A 202 17.65 5.72 -12.25
N LEU A 203 18.06 5.89 -13.51
CA LEU A 203 18.84 7.03 -13.97
C LEU A 203 17.98 8.23 -14.40
N GLY A 204 16.84 7.98 -15.04
CA GLY A 204 16.04 9.01 -15.72
C GLY A 204 14.68 9.32 -15.10
N TYR A 205 14.28 8.63 -14.03
CA TYR A 205 13.01 8.88 -13.36
C TYR A 205 13.04 10.15 -12.50
N GLU A 206 12.04 11.00 -12.74
CA GLU A 206 11.77 12.24 -11.99
C GLU A 206 10.28 12.32 -11.64
N SER A 207 9.94 13.02 -10.56
CA SER A 207 8.52 13.16 -10.16
C SER A 207 7.64 13.81 -11.23
N CYS A 208 8.21 14.66 -12.10
CA CYS A 208 7.49 15.31 -13.19
C CYS A 208 7.17 14.38 -14.38
N ASN A 209 7.90 13.26 -14.53
CA ASN A 209 7.73 12.30 -15.62
C ASN A 209 7.12 10.97 -15.15
N ALA A 210 6.61 10.89 -13.93
CA ALA A 210 6.03 9.68 -13.36
C ALA A 210 4.85 9.11 -14.18
N VAL A 211 3.94 9.97 -14.63
CA VAL A 211 2.81 9.58 -15.50
C VAL A 211 3.31 9.03 -16.85
N TYR A 212 4.36 9.63 -17.41
CA TYR A 212 4.99 9.12 -18.63
C TYR A 212 5.56 7.72 -18.43
N TRP A 213 6.31 7.50 -17.34
CA TRP A 213 6.84 6.17 -17.01
C TRP A 213 5.75 5.13 -16.75
N TYR A 214 4.62 5.56 -16.16
CA TYR A 214 3.48 4.67 -15.95
C TYR A 214 2.83 4.23 -17.26
N THR A 215 2.72 5.11 -18.25
CA THR A 215 2.09 4.80 -19.54
C THR A 215 3.04 4.17 -20.56
N ARG A 216 4.36 4.26 -20.34
CA ARG A 216 5.38 3.67 -21.21
C ARG A 216 5.34 2.15 -21.14
N ASP A 217 5.50 1.49 -22.30
CA ASP A 217 5.71 0.03 -22.39
C ASP A 217 6.98 -0.37 -21.62
N SER A 218 6.79 -0.78 -20.36
CA SER A 218 7.84 -1.11 -19.39
C SER A 218 7.27 -1.91 -18.22
N PHE A 219 8.15 -2.43 -17.36
CA PHE A 219 7.77 -3.11 -16.12
C PHE A 219 6.78 -2.33 -15.23
N LEU A 220 6.80 -0.99 -15.27
CA LEU A 220 6.16 -0.15 -14.25
C LEU A 220 4.65 -0.37 -14.21
N TYR A 221 3.94 -0.18 -15.33
CA TYR A 221 2.49 -0.36 -15.41
C TYR A 221 2.07 -1.75 -14.89
N GLY A 222 2.69 -2.79 -15.46
CA GLY A 222 2.30 -4.17 -15.22
C GLY A 222 2.58 -4.60 -13.79
N LEU A 223 3.79 -4.33 -13.28
CA LEU A 223 4.18 -4.74 -11.94
C LEU A 223 3.51 -3.91 -10.84
N LEU A 224 3.32 -2.59 -11.05
CA LEU A 224 2.60 -1.75 -10.08
C LEU A 224 1.15 -2.20 -9.96
N ASN A 225 0.41 -2.29 -11.06
CA ASN A 225 -1.00 -2.71 -11.00
C ASN A 225 -1.15 -4.13 -10.45
N LYS A 226 -0.23 -5.05 -10.80
CA LYS A 226 -0.17 -6.39 -10.18
C LYS A 226 0.03 -6.31 -8.66
N THR A 227 0.89 -5.42 -8.19
CA THR A 227 1.15 -5.22 -6.76
C THR A 227 -0.09 -4.67 -6.04
N LEU A 228 -0.80 -3.73 -6.67
CA LEU A 228 -2.04 -3.15 -6.14
C LEU A 228 -3.19 -4.18 -6.08
N GLN A 229 -3.20 -5.18 -6.98
CA GLN A 229 -4.19 -6.26 -7.02
C GLN A 229 -3.88 -7.40 -6.05
N ARG A 230 -2.62 -7.83 -5.97
CA ARG A 230 -2.22 -9.09 -5.32
C ARG A 230 -2.32 -8.99 -3.80
N LYS A 231 -3.42 -9.52 -3.23
CA LYS A 231 -3.63 -9.74 -1.79
C LYS A 231 -3.40 -8.51 -0.88
N ARG A 232 -3.34 -7.29 -1.45
CA ARG A 232 -3.16 -6.03 -0.71
C ARG A 232 -2.02 -6.11 0.31
N CYS A 233 -0.88 -6.64 -0.12
CA CYS A 233 0.33 -6.69 0.72
C CYS A 233 0.81 -5.27 0.97
N ILE A 234 0.57 -4.76 2.18
CA ILE A 234 0.96 -3.40 2.60
C ILE A 234 2.46 -3.13 2.36
N ASN A 235 3.31 -4.13 2.58
CA ASN A 235 4.75 -4.03 2.37
C ASN A 235 5.10 -3.78 0.91
N ASP A 236 4.56 -4.60 0.00
CA ASP A 236 4.84 -4.48 -1.42
C ASP A 236 4.32 -3.12 -1.95
N ILE A 237 3.12 -2.70 -1.54
CA ILE A 237 2.56 -1.40 -1.94
C ILE A 237 3.41 -0.24 -1.37
N PHE A 238 3.90 -0.36 -0.14
CA PHE A 238 4.76 0.66 0.47
C PHE A 238 6.13 0.79 -0.23
N ILE A 239 6.66 -0.27 -0.85
CA ILE A 239 7.84 -0.17 -1.71
C ILE A 239 7.58 0.77 -2.90
N TRP A 240 6.36 0.74 -3.45
CA TRP A 240 5.92 1.63 -4.53
C TRP A 240 5.56 3.06 -4.08
N ARG A 241 5.70 3.41 -2.79
CA ARG A 241 5.30 4.72 -2.21
C ARG A 241 5.74 5.93 -3.02
N LEU A 242 6.97 5.88 -3.56
CA LEU A 242 7.56 6.97 -4.33
C LEU A 242 6.81 7.19 -5.65
N VAL A 243 6.62 6.12 -6.41
CA VAL A 243 5.97 6.16 -7.73
C VAL A 243 4.47 6.45 -7.58
N ILE A 244 3.80 5.81 -6.62
CA ILE A 244 2.37 6.06 -6.35
C ILE A 244 2.15 7.54 -6.03
N LYS A 245 2.94 8.10 -5.11
CA LYS A 245 2.87 9.51 -4.74
C LYS A 245 3.07 10.43 -5.93
N ASP A 246 4.09 10.17 -6.76
CA ASP A 246 4.42 11.02 -7.90
C ASP A 246 3.35 10.95 -8.99
N ILE A 247 2.80 9.77 -9.29
CA ILE A 247 1.68 9.62 -10.23
C ILE A 247 0.47 10.39 -9.71
N MET A 248 0.06 10.18 -8.45
CA MET A 248 -1.08 10.89 -7.87
C MET A 248 -0.87 12.41 -7.85
N SER A 249 0.31 12.88 -7.46
CA SER A 249 0.65 14.31 -7.46
C SER A 249 0.68 14.89 -8.88
N GLY A 250 1.14 14.10 -9.87
CA GLY A 250 1.10 14.44 -11.28
C GLY A 250 -0.33 14.59 -11.79
N LEU A 251 -1.21 13.63 -11.48
CA LEU A 251 -2.63 13.68 -11.82
C LEU A 251 -3.31 14.92 -11.21
N MET A 252 -3.06 15.25 -9.94
CA MET A 252 -3.60 16.46 -9.31
C MET A 252 -3.18 17.74 -10.05
N LYS A 253 -1.89 17.85 -10.41
CA LYS A 253 -1.36 19.01 -11.15
C LYS A 253 -1.98 19.13 -12.54
N ILE A 254 -2.07 18.03 -13.28
CA ILE A 254 -2.66 18.00 -14.62
C ILE A 254 -4.14 18.37 -14.52
N ALA A 255 -4.87 17.79 -13.57
CA ALA A 255 -6.28 18.08 -13.34
C ALA A 255 -6.55 19.57 -13.06
N GLN A 256 -5.73 20.22 -12.23
CA GLN A 256 -5.86 21.66 -11.95
C GLN A 256 -5.59 22.55 -13.19
N SER A 257 -4.74 22.06 -14.10
CA SER A 257 -4.34 22.77 -15.32
C SER A 257 -5.30 22.58 -16.50
N ASN A 258 -6.05 21.48 -16.52
CA ASN A 258 -6.98 21.17 -17.59
C ASN A 258 -8.19 22.11 -17.56
N ILE A 259 -8.24 23.03 -18.53
CA ILE A 259 -9.31 24.03 -18.71
C ILE A 259 -10.70 23.36 -18.84
N PHE A 260 -10.73 22.15 -19.40
CA PHE A 260 -11.94 21.36 -19.63
C PHE A 260 -12.79 21.16 -18.36
N TYR A 261 -12.17 21.06 -17.19
CA TYR A 261 -12.86 20.88 -15.91
C TYR A 261 -13.48 22.16 -15.32
N ARG A 262 -13.26 23.32 -15.95
CA ARG A 262 -13.83 24.62 -15.51
C ARG A 262 -15.14 24.96 -16.19
N SER A 263 -15.55 24.16 -17.17
CA SER A 263 -16.84 24.25 -17.86
C SER A 263 -17.66 23.04 -17.44
N ASN A 264 -18.76 23.24 -16.70
CA ASN A 264 -19.71 22.22 -16.20
C ASN A 264 -20.23 21.29 -17.32
N LEU A 265 -19.38 20.38 -17.78
CA LEU A 265 -19.67 19.40 -18.83
C LEU A 265 -19.44 18.04 -18.20
N SER A 266 -20.47 17.19 -18.26
CA SER A 266 -20.35 15.75 -18.01
C SER A 266 -19.41 15.16 -19.07
N LEU A 267 -18.36 14.47 -18.64
CA LEU A 267 -17.42 13.78 -19.52
C LEU A 267 -17.75 12.28 -19.54
N THR A 268 -17.68 11.66 -20.71
CA THR A 268 -17.78 10.21 -20.85
C THR A 268 -16.45 9.65 -21.30
N VAL A 269 -15.95 8.66 -20.57
CA VAL A 269 -14.74 7.89 -20.93
C VAL A 269 -15.06 6.42 -21.03
N TYR A 270 -14.23 5.71 -21.79
CA TYR A 270 -14.45 4.32 -22.16
C TYR A 270 -13.24 3.46 -21.81
N ARG A 271 -13.48 2.17 -21.53
CA ARG A 271 -12.41 1.18 -21.41
C ARG A 271 -12.91 -0.16 -21.93
N GLY A 272 -12.24 -0.70 -22.94
CA GLY A 272 -12.43 -2.09 -23.35
C GLY A 272 -11.46 -2.99 -22.59
N GLN A 273 -11.94 -4.14 -22.13
CA GLN A 273 -11.09 -5.20 -21.61
C GLN A 273 -11.81 -6.55 -21.67
N THR A 274 -11.11 -7.62 -21.30
CA THR A 274 -11.74 -8.91 -21.02
C THR A 274 -11.80 -9.16 -19.52
N ILE A 275 -12.95 -9.59 -18.99
CA ILE A 275 -13.09 -9.99 -17.57
C ILE A 275 -13.80 -11.34 -17.47
N SER A 276 -13.71 -11.98 -16.30
CA SER A 276 -14.39 -13.25 -16.04
C SER A 276 -15.91 -13.08 -15.95
N LEU A 277 -16.65 -14.13 -16.30
CA LEU A 277 -18.10 -14.19 -16.08
C LEU A 277 -18.48 -13.96 -14.60
N ASP A 278 -17.64 -14.38 -13.66
CA ASP A 278 -17.89 -14.18 -12.24
C ASP A 278 -17.69 -12.72 -11.81
N GLU A 279 -16.81 -11.97 -12.46
CA GLU A 279 -16.71 -10.51 -12.26
C GLU A 279 -17.93 -9.80 -12.86
N ILE A 280 -18.40 -10.21 -14.05
CA ILE A 280 -19.63 -9.66 -14.64
C ILE A 280 -20.82 -9.87 -13.71
N LYS A 281 -21.02 -11.10 -13.21
CA LYS A 281 -22.10 -11.40 -12.25
C LYS A 281 -21.99 -10.54 -11.00
N ARG A 282 -20.77 -10.26 -10.53
CA ARG A 282 -20.57 -9.37 -9.38
C ARG A 282 -20.98 -7.93 -9.70
N LEU A 283 -20.63 -7.42 -10.87
CA LEU A 283 -21.09 -6.10 -11.33
C LEU A 283 -22.62 -6.06 -11.49
N GLU A 284 -23.25 -7.12 -12.00
CA GLU A 284 -24.72 -7.24 -12.08
C GLU A 284 -25.35 -7.16 -10.68
N THR A 285 -24.80 -7.90 -9.70
CA THR A 285 -25.28 -7.83 -8.31
C THR A 285 -25.02 -6.49 -7.64
N ALA A 286 -23.99 -5.76 -8.10
CA ALA A 286 -23.61 -4.45 -7.60
C ALA A 286 -24.39 -3.31 -8.24
N GLN A 287 -25.38 -3.59 -9.10
CA GLN A 287 -26.17 -2.54 -9.74
C GLN A 287 -26.85 -1.64 -8.70
N SER A 288 -26.79 -0.32 -8.92
CA SER A 288 -27.18 0.72 -7.96
C SER A 288 -26.33 0.79 -6.68
N GLN A 289 -25.19 0.08 -6.64
CA GLN A 289 -24.21 0.16 -5.56
C GLN A 289 -22.91 0.77 -6.07
N LEU A 290 -22.10 1.24 -5.12
CA LEU A 290 -20.77 1.74 -5.42
C LEU A 290 -19.77 0.57 -5.45
N ILE A 291 -18.82 0.66 -6.38
CA ILE A 291 -17.64 -0.16 -6.47
C ILE A 291 -16.39 0.71 -6.32
N CYS A 292 -15.32 0.14 -5.77
CA CYS A 292 -14.00 0.77 -5.68
C CYS A 292 -13.01 0.01 -6.57
N ILE A 293 -12.24 0.72 -7.39
CA ILE A 293 -11.18 0.15 -8.22
C ILE A 293 -9.83 0.34 -7.53
N ASN A 294 -9.13 -0.76 -7.22
CA ASN A 294 -7.93 -0.72 -6.38
C ASN A 294 -6.66 -0.20 -7.08
N GLN A 295 -6.66 -0.25 -8.40
CA GLN A 295 -5.51 0.12 -9.23
C GLN A 295 -5.71 1.48 -9.86
N PHE A 296 -4.63 2.03 -10.41
CA PHE A 296 -4.76 3.10 -11.39
C PHE A 296 -5.59 2.60 -12.57
N PHE A 297 -6.65 3.33 -12.89
CA PHE A 297 -7.65 2.89 -13.85
C PHE A 297 -7.58 3.75 -15.10
N SER A 298 -6.90 3.20 -16.11
CA SER A 298 -6.70 3.86 -17.41
C SER A 298 -7.96 3.74 -18.27
N THR A 299 -8.39 4.84 -18.85
CA THR A 299 -9.57 4.93 -19.72
C THR A 299 -9.27 5.86 -20.89
N THR A 300 -10.15 5.97 -21.86
CA THR A 300 -9.95 6.82 -23.05
C THR A 300 -11.22 7.59 -23.39
N MET A 301 -11.08 8.83 -23.86
CA MET A 301 -12.19 9.58 -24.46
C MET A 301 -12.55 9.05 -25.87
N ASN A 302 -11.66 8.27 -26.49
CA ASN A 302 -11.83 7.71 -27.82
C ASN A 302 -12.44 6.30 -27.76
N LEU A 303 -13.71 6.18 -28.16
CA LEU A 303 -14.43 4.91 -28.17
C LEU A 303 -13.77 3.86 -29.08
N ASP A 304 -13.12 4.25 -30.18
CA ASP A 304 -12.47 3.30 -31.08
C ASP A 304 -11.19 2.72 -30.46
N VAL A 305 -10.47 3.53 -29.67
CA VAL A 305 -9.34 3.04 -28.86
C VAL A 305 -9.84 2.03 -27.84
N ALA A 306 -10.90 2.35 -27.07
CA ALA A 306 -11.49 1.40 -26.14
C ALA A 306 -11.95 0.10 -26.82
N ARG A 307 -12.51 0.19 -28.03
CA ARG A 307 -12.91 -0.98 -28.83
C ARG A 307 -11.73 -1.85 -29.26
N ALA A 308 -10.56 -1.26 -29.52
CA ALA A 308 -9.35 -2.02 -29.84
C ALA A 308 -8.89 -2.92 -28.68
N PHE A 309 -9.18 -2.52 -27.43
CA PHE A 309 -8.91 -3.31 -26.23
C PHE A 309 -10.03 -4.30 -25.85
N LEU A 310 -11.12 -4.38 -26.63
CA LEU A 310 -12.09 -5.46 -26.49
C LEU A 310 -11.44 -6.76 -26.98
N GLY A 311 -10.80 -7.47 -26.06
CA GLY A 311 -10.13 -8.73 -26.39
C GLY A 311 -11.08 -9.70 -27.09
N ILE A 312 -10.49 -10.54 -27.94
CA ILE A 312 -11.21 -11.44 -28.83
C ILE A 312 -11.79 -12.63 -28.05
N SER A 313 -13.05 -12.56 -27.59
CA SER A 313 -13.75 -13.69 -26.97
C SER A 313 -14.48 -14.54 -28.01
N HIS A 314 -13.73 -15.41 -28.71
CA HIS A 314 -14.28 -16.25 -29.80
C HIS A 314 -14.93 -17.58 -29.36
N TYR A 315 -15.07 -17.86 -28.06
CA TYR A 315 -15.58 -19.14 -27.58
C TYR A 315 -16.78 -18.99 -26.64
N SER A 316 -17.84 -19.76 -26.91
CA SER A 316 -18.97 -19.97 -26.00
C SER A 316 -18.56 -20.59 -24.65
N GLU A 317 -17.41 -21.26 -24.61
CA GLU A 317 -16.86 -21.96 -23.43
C GLU A 317 -15.76 -21.19 -22.67
N SER A 318 -15.33 -20.02 -23.17
CA SER A 318 -14.35 -19.18 -22.45
C SER A 318 -14.95 -18.72 -21.11
N ILE A 319 -14.14 -18.61 -20.05
CA ILE A 319 -14.56 -17.97 -18.78
C ILE A 319 -14.56 -16.44 -18.94
N LEU A 320 -13.83 -15.92 -19.93
CA LEU A 320 -13.69 -14.49 -20.19
C LEU A 320 -14.70 -13.98 -21.21
N ARG A 321 -15.16 -12.75 -21.00
CA ARG A 321 -16.05 -12.02 -21.90
C ARG A 321 -15.47 -10.65 -22.19
N SER A 322 -15.71 -10.15 -23.40
CA SER A 322 -15.36 -8.80 -23.80
C SER A 322 -16.32 -7.82 -23.12
N VAL A 323 -15.77 -6.80 -22.46
CA VAL A 323 -16.53 -5.81 -21.70
C VAL A 323 -16.09 -4.40 -22.09
N LEU A 324 -17.06 -3.57 -22.41
CA LEU A 324 -16.91 -2.14 -22.59
C LEU A 324 -17.46 -1.41 -21.37
N PHE A 325 -16.58 -0.77 -20.61
CA PHE A 325 -16.96 0.18 -19.58
C PHE A 325 -17.24 1.54 -20.24
N GLU A 326 -18.36 2.14 -19.87
CA GLU A 326 -18.75 3.51 -20.22
C GLU A 326 -18.96 4.27 -18.92
N ILE A 327 -18.19 5.33 -18.71
CA ILE A 327 -18.06 5.98 -17.40
C ILE A 327 -18.41 7.44 -17.54
N GLU A 328 -19.50 7.83 -16.89
CA GLU A 328 -19.90 9.22 -16.73
C GLU A 328 -19.11 9.86 -15.58
N ILE A 329 -18.53 11.02 -15.85
CA ILE A 329 -17.74 11.81 -14.91
C ILE A 329 -18.43 13.15 -14.71
N ASP A 330 -18.70 13.47 -13.44
CA ASP A 330 -19.18 14.78 -13.03
C ASP A 330 -17.99 15.69 -12.70
N SER A 331 -17.85 16.82 -13.39
CA SER A 331 -16.68 17.69 -13.29
C SER A 331 -16.72 18.66 -12.10
N ASP A 332 -17.83 18.71 -11.36
CA ASP A 332 -18.12 19.77 -10.39
C ASP A 332 -17.23 19.77 -9.12
N ASN A 333 -16.37 18.75 -8.88
CA ASN A 333 -15.56 18.65 -7.64
C ASN A 333 -14.12 18.14 -7.78
N ILE A 334 -13.52 18.23 -8.98
CA ILE A 334 -12.17 17.70 -9.27
C ILE A 334 -11.05 18.37 -8.45
N ALA A 335 -11.26 19.61 -7.99
CA ALA A 335 -10.20 20.39 -7.35
C ALA A 335 -9.82 19.95 -5.92
N ASN A 336 -10.69 19.21 -5.22
CA ASN A 336 -10.54 18.91 -3.78
C ASN A 336 -10.40 17.41 -3.45
N THR A 337 -10.46 16.53 -4.45
CA THR A 337 -10.42 15.08 -4.23
C THR A 337 -9.01 14.57 -3.96
N THR A 338 -8.87 13.68 -2.96
CA THR A 338 -7.62 12.93 -2.70
C THR A 338 -7.37 11.81 -3.72
N HIS A 339 -8.35 11.51 -4.57
CA HIS A 339 -8.31 10.51 -5.63
C HIS A 339 -8.51 11.21 -6.98
N PRO A 340 -7.45 11.85 -7.52
CA PRO A 340 -7.54 12.62 -8.74
C PRO A 340 -7.75 11.71 -9.96
N PHE A 341 -8.33 12.28 -11.00
CA PHE A 341 -8.23 11.76 -12.35
C PHE A 341 -7.87 12.90 -13.31
N ALA A 342 -7.22 12.58 -14.41
CA ALA A 342 -6.81 13.59 -15.39
C ALA A 342 -6.79 13.01 -16.81
N ASP A 343 -7.17 13.83 -17.79
CA ASP A 343 -6.69 13.65 -19.17
C ASP A 343 -5.17 13.83 -19.17
N ILE A 344 -4.47 12.74 -19.42
CA ILE A 344 -3.01 12.66 -19.41
C ILE A 344 -2.41 12.61 -20.82
N SER A 345 -3.18 12.92 -21.87
CA SER A 345 -2.72 12.85 -23.26
C SER A 345 -1.42 13.63 -23.52
N SER A 346 -1.22 14.76 -22.83
CA SER A 346 0.03 15.55 -22.93
C SER A 346 1.24 14.92 -22.25
N ASN A 347 1.01 14.00 -21.31
CA ASN A 347 2.01 13.40 -20.44
C ASN A 347 2.16 11.89 -20.64
N SER A 348 1.26 11.26 -21.39
CA SER A 348 1.28 9.84 -21.75
C SER A 348 2.31 9.57 -22.86
N HIS A 349 2.87 8.36 -22.85
CA HIS A 349 3.66 7.82 -23.95
C HIS A 349 2.82 7.67 -25.23
N PHE A 350 1.52 7.39 -25.08
CA PHE A 350 0.56 7.19 -26.17
C PHE A 350 -0.39 8.38 -26.31
N ARG A 351 0.13 9.51 -26.81
CA ARG A 351 -0.61 10.80 -26.86
C ARG A 351 -1.92 10.75 -27.67
N GLU A 352 -1.99 9.88 -28.67
CA GLU A 352 -3.14 9.74 -29.58
C GLU A 352 -4.31 8.96 -28.94
N GLU A 353 -4.07 8.26 -27.83
CA GLU A 353 -5.07 7.42 -27.17
C GLU A 353 -6.10 8.21 -26.36
N GLN A 354 -5.91 9.53 -26.20
CA GLN A 354 -6.81 10.38 -25.41
C GLN A 354 -7.07 9.83 -24.00
N GLU A 355 -5.99 9.39 -23.36
CA GLU A 355 -6.04 8.64 -22.12
C GLU A 355 -6.46 9.53 -20.93
N VAL A 356 -7.49 9.08 -20.21
CA VAL A 356 -7.91 9.63 -18.92
C VAL A 356 -7.57 8.59 -17.85
N LEU A 357 -6.68 8.97 -16.94
CA LEU A 357 -6.20 8.08 -15.88
C LEU A 357 -6.83 8.47 -14.55
N PHE A 358 -7.53 7.52 -13.93
CA PHE A 358 -8.01 7.63 -12.55
C PHE A 358 -6.96 7.09 -11.58
N SER A 359 -6.81 7.76 -10.44
CA SER A 359 -5.99 7.26 -9.34
C SER A 359 -6.52 5.96 -8.75
N MET A 360 -5.66 5.25 -8.02
CA MET A 360 -6.07 4.10 -7.23
C MET A 360 -7.14 4.44 -6.20
N HIS A 361 -7.98 3.45 -5.90
CA HIS A 361 -9.13 3.55 -5.00
C HIS A 361 -10.19 4.59 -5.41
N SER A 362 -10.29 4.87 -6.71
CA SER A 362 -11.40 5.63 -7.30
C SER A 362 -12.70 4.82 -7.24
N THR A 363 -13.80 5.51 -7.01
CA THR A 363 -15.12 4.92 -6.71
C THR A 363 -16.16 5.26 -7.77
N PHE A 364 -16.97 4.27 -8.10
CA PHE A 364 -17.93 4.33 -9.20
C PHE A 364 -19.27 3.72 -8.79
N LEU A 365 -20.37 4.40 -9.08
CA LEU A 365 -21.72 3.84 -9.00
C LEU A 365 -22.00 2.98 -10.24
N VAL A 366 -22.34 1.72 -10.05
CA VAL A 366 -22.77 0.83 -11.14
C VAL A 366 -24.21 1.18 -11.54
N LYS A 367 -24.41 1.75 -12.72
CA LYS A 367 -25.74 2.15 -13.23
C LYS A 367 -26.48 0.98 -13.85
N SER A 368 -25.84 0.28 -14.78
CA SER A 368 -26.37 -0.94 -15.38
C SER A 368 -25.26 -1.81 -15.97
N VAL A 369 -25.56 -3.10 -16.09
CA VAL A 369 -24.71 -4.11 -16.73
C VAL A 369 -25.59 -4.83 -17.75
N GLU A 370 -25.25 -4.72 -19.02
CA GLU A 370 -26.12 -5.14 -20.12
C GLU A 370 -25.32 -5.90 -21.17
N LEU A 371 -25.87 -6.99 -21.71
CA LEU A 371 -25.27 -7.69 -22.84
C LEU A 371 -25.70 -7.01 -24.15
N HIS A 372 -24.74 -6.43 -24.88
CA HIS A 372 -24.93 -5.81 -26.19
C HIS A 372 -24.26 -6.67 -27.29
N ASP A 373 -24.77 -6.64 -28.52
CA ASP A 373 -24.18 -7.32 -29.70
C ASP A 373 -23.70 -8.77 -29.48
N LYS A 374 -24.60 -9.63 -28.99
CA LYS A 374 -24.46 -11.09 -28.75
C LYS A 374 -23.28 -11.55 -27.87
N ASN A 375 -22.20 -10.79 -27.70
CA ASN A 375 -20.96 -11.19 -27.01
C ASN A 375 -20.22 -10.04 -26.28
N ILE A 376 -20.69 -8.79 -26.33
CA ILE A 376 -20.01 -7.66 -25.66
C ILE A 376 -20.86 -7.16 -24.50
N TRP A 377 -20.36 -7.26 -23.28
CA TRP A 377 -21.03 -6.65 -22.14
C TRP A 377 -20.74 -5.16 -22.10
N ARG A 378 -21.75 -4.34 -21.83
CA ARG A 378 -21.62 -2.93 -21.52
C ARG A 378 -21.87 -2.72 -20.04
N VAL A 379 -20.94 -2.04 -19.38
CA VAL A 379 -21.04 -1.68 -17.98
C VAL A 379 -21.05 -0.16 -17.89
N TYR A 380 -22.19 0.38 -17.48
CA TYR A 380 -22.35 1.83 -17.30
C TYR A 380 -22.01 2.19 -15.85
N LEU A 381 -21.03 3.08 -15.68
CA LEU A 381 -20.56 3.56 -14.40
C LEU A 381 -20.75 5.09 -14.31
N LYS A 382 -20.91 5.59 -13.09
CA LYS A 382 -20.79 7.02 -12.79
C LYS A 382 -19.71 7.23 -11.73
N SER A 383 -18.74 8.10 -11.97
CA SER A 383 -17.70 8.45 -10.98
C SER A 383 -18.33 9.18 -9.79
N GLU A 384 -17.96 8.77 -8.58
CA GLU A 384 -18.57 9.24 -7.32
C GLU A 384 -17.51 9.36 -6.21
N ASP A 385 -16.47 10.18 -6.41
CA ASP A 385 -15.30 10.21 -5.51
C ASP A 385 -15.42 11.11 -4.26
N ASN A 386 -16.43 11.98 -4.21
CA ASN A 386 -16.65 12.94 -3.10
C ASN A 386 -17.26 12.31 -1.85
N ILE A 387 -17.68 11.04 -1.91
CA ILE A 387 -18.48 10.40 -0.85
C ILE A 387 -17.71 10.28 0.48
N TRP A 388 -16.37 10.28 0.41
CA TRP A 388 -15.51 10.13 1.59
C TRP A 388 -14.59 11.32 1.85
N ASP A 389 -14.84 12.47 1.22
CA ASP A 389 -14.15 13.72 1.56
C ASP A 389 -14.59 14.14 2.96
N THR A 390 -13.91 13.54 3.94
CA THR A 390 -14.08 13.84 5.34
C THR A 390 -13.14 14.99 5.62
N ASP A 391 -13.69 16.17 5.88
CA ASP A 391 -12.91 17.23 6.51
C ASP A 391 -12.42 16.67 7.86
N PHE A 392 -11.09 16.60 8.01
CA PHE A 392 -10.45 16.13 9.22
C PHE A 392 -10.13 17.28 10.18
N ASP A 393 -10.63 18.50 9.90
CA ASP A 393 -10.41 19.73 10.65
C ASP A 393 -8.92 20.09 10.77
N GLU A 394 -8.64 21.27 11.35
CA GLU A 394 -7.30 21.82 11.45
C GLU A 394 -6.35 20.92 12.29
N ARG A 395 -6.82 20.22 13.34
CA ARG A 395 -6.01 19.35 14.26
C ARG A 395 -5.70 17.94 13.74
N SER A 396 -5.73 17.75 12.42
CA SER A 396 -5.46 16.46 11.76
C SER A 396 -3.98 16.23 11.47
N ILE A 397 -3.56 14.96 11.43
CA ILE A 397 -2.21 14.56 10.97
C ILE A 397 -1.90 14.99 9.54
N PHE A 398 -2.93 15.27 8.73
CA PHE A 398 -2.81 15.77 7.36
C PHE A 398 -2.64 17.30 7.28
N CYS A 399 -2.90 18.00 8.38
CA CYS A 399 -2.68 19.44 8.54
C CYS A 399 -1.84 19.69 9.80
N PRO A 400 -0.57 19.22 9.83
CA PRO A 400 0.25 19.29 11.03
C PRO A 400 0.39 20.74 11.50
N HIS A 401 0.21 20.93 12.80
CA HIS A 401 0.29 22.24 13.43
C HIS A 401 1.73 22.67 13.69
N ALA A 402 1.94 23.98 13.80
CA ALA A 402 3.19 24.51 14.32
C ALA A 402 3.39 24.14 15.81
N ASP A 403 2.29 23.92 16.53
CA ASP A 403 2.28 23.62 17.97
C ASP A 403 2.18 22.11 18.26
N GLU A 404 2.82 21.67 19.35
CA GLU A 404 2.81 20.28 19.80
C GLU A 404 1.46 19.89 20.42
N ILE A 405 0.83 18.83 19.89
CA ILE A 405 -0.39 18.22 20.43
C ILE A 405 0.01 17.17 21.46
N PHE A 406 -0.19 17.48 22.74
CA PHE A 406 0.10 16.56 23.84
C PHE A 406 -1.07 15.62 24.13
N ILE A 407 -2.30 16.14 24.01
CA ILE A 407 -3.54 15.48 24.42
C ILE A 407 -4.58 15.64 23.32
N ARG A 408 -5.30 14.56 23.03
CA ARG A 408 -6.48 14.55 22.15
C ARG A 408 -7.75 14.31 22.95
N HIS A 409 -8.78 15.12 22.69
CA HIS A 409 -10.11 15.02 23.28
C HIS A 409 -11.00 14.14 22.41
N LEU A 410 -11.20 12.89 22.80
CA LEU A 410 -11.84 11.92 21.91
C LEU A 410 -13.35 12.13 21.73
N SER A 411 -13.96 13.04 22.49
CA SER A 411 -15.34 13.50 22.28
C SER A 411 -15.48 14.46 21.08
N ARG A 412 -14.41 15.18 20.71
CA ARG A 412 -14.40 16.18 19.63
C ARG A 412 -13.44 15.82 18.50
N GLU A 413 -12.37 15.11 18.81
CA GLU A 413 -11.26 14.78 17.90
C GLU A 413 -11.19 13.29 17.56
N ASN A 414 -12.33 12.58 17.58
CA ASN A 414 -12.36 11.14 17.34
C ASN A 414 -11.84 10.74 15.96
N LYS A 415 -12.18 11.51 14.91
CA LYS A 415 -11.74 11.24 13.53
C LYS A 415 -10.22 11.36 13.40
N GLN A 416 -9.64 12.42 13.95
CA GLN A 416 -8.20 12.69 13.95
C GLN A 416 -7.46 11.60 14.70
N PHE A 417 -7.99 11.19 15.86
CA PHE A 417 -7.46 10.05 16.62
C PHE A 417 -7.52 8.75 15.81
N ILE A 418 -8.64 8.42 15.17
CA ILE A 418 -8.78 7.20 14.35
C ILE A 418 -7.75 7.18 13.22
N VAL A 419 -7.56 8.29 12.51
CA VAL A 419 -6.57 8.39 11.43
C VAL A 419 -5.14 8.22 11.97
N PHE A 420 -4.82 8.84 13.12
CA PHE A 420 -3.53 8.63 13.78
C PHE A 420 -3.31 7.16 14.17
N GLN A 421 -4.35 6.49 14.69
CA GLN A 421 -4.28 5.05 14.98
C GLN A 421 -4.09 4.20 13.71
N VAL A 422 -4.66 4.59 12.56
CA VAL A 422 -4.41 3.93 11.27
C VAL A 422 -2.95 4.09 10.84
N LEU A 423 -2.35 5.27 11.04
CA LEU A 423 -0.92 5.49 10.80
C LEU A 423 -0.04 4.58 11.68
N LEU A 424 -0.38 4.43 12.97
CA LEU A 424 0.33 3.53 13.87
C LEU A 424 0.17 2.06 13.45
N ASP A 425 -1.04 1.60 13.16
CA ASP A 425 -1.32 0.25 12.64
C ASP A 425 -0.53 -0.04 11.36
N MET A 426 -0.50 0.91 10.42
CA MET A 426 0.30 0.83 9.20
C MET A 426 1.78 0.59 9.54
N MET A 427 2.39 1.42 10.39
CA MET A 427 3.81 1.28 10.73
C MET A 427 4.14 -0.04 11.44
N LEU A 428 3.26 -0.51 12.31
CA LEU A 428 3.46 -1.76 13.03
C LEU A 428 3.35 -2.99 12.12
N ARG A 429 2.65 -2.88 10.98
CA ARG A 429 2.54 -3.93 9.96
C ARG A 429 3.65 -3.90 8.92
N LEU A 430 4.32 -2.76 8.74
CA LEU A 430 5.41 -2.65 7.79
C LEU A 430 6.62 -3.48 8.23
N ASP A 431 7.24 -4.16 7.25
CA ASP A 431 8.40 -5.01 7.49
C ASP A 431 9.58 -4.22 8.07
N GLN A 432 10.22 -4.82 9.07
CA GLN A 432 11.45 -4.33 9.66
C GLN A 432 12.64 -4.78 8.82
N ASN A 433 12.89 -4.05 7.76
CA ASN A 433 13.97 -4.33 6.82
C ASN A 433 15.12 -3.32 6.95
N LYS A 434 16.22 -3.60 6.24
CA LYS A 434 17.39 -2.72 6.21
C LYS A 434 17.04 -1.30 5.75
N TYR A 435 16.17 -1.15 4.75
CA TYR A 435 15.79 0.16 4.22
C TYR A 435 15.07 1.03 5.27
N ALA A 436 14.26 0.43 6.14
CA ALA A 436 13.64 1.14 7.26
C ALA A 436 14.68 1.64 8.28
N LYS A 437 15.70 0.84 8.58
CA LYS A 437 16.82 1.27 9.44
C LYS A 437 17.65 2.37 8.77
N ASP A 438 17.97 2.21 7.49
CA ASP A 438 18.76 3.19 6.73
C ASP A 438 18.01 4.54 6.64
N GLU A 439 16.69 4.55 6.44
CA GLU A 439 15.89 5.78 6.43
C GLU A 439 15.87 6.48 7.79
N LEU A 440 15.84 5.72 8.90
CA LEU A 440 15.99 6.27 10.25
C LEU A 440 17.37 6.93 10.42
N LEU A 441 18.43 6.25 9.95
CA LEU A 441 19.82 6.70 10.06
C LEU A 441 20.15 7.86 9.11
N GLU A 442 19.44 8.04 8.01
CA GLU A 442 19.50 9.25 7.18
C GLU A 442 18.75 10.41 7.85
N PHE A 443 17.58 10.12 8.44
CA PHE A 443 16.71 11.12 9.03
C PHE A 443 17.29 11.74 10.30
N CYS A 444 17.79 10.94 11.24
CA CYS A 444 18.22 11.45 12.55
C CYS A 444 19.36 12.48 12.45
N PRO A 445 20.46 12.25 11.71
CA PRO A 445 21.53 13.22 11.52
C PRO A 445 21.04 14.56 10.96
N SER A 446 20.09 14.54 10.00
CA SER A 446 19.52 15.75 9.40
C SER A 446 18.81 16.68 10.40
N LYS A 447 18.50 16.18 11.61
CA LYS A 447 17.88 16.95 12.69
C LYS A 447 18.89 17.49 13.71
N TYR A 448 20.13 17.02 13.64
CA TYR A 448 21.20 17.32 14.62
C TYR A 448 22.52 17.71 13.95
N GLU A 449 22.49 18.24 12.71
CA GLU A 449 23.68 18.56 11.90
C GLU A 449 24.71 19.46 12.61
N HIS A 450 24.29 20.21 13.63
CA HIS A 450 25.14 21.12 14.40
C HIS A 450 25.41 20.65 15.84
N GLU A 451 24.91 19.49 16.25
CA GLU A 451 25.06 18.94 17.61
C GLU A 451 26.01 17.74 17.61
N SER A 452 27.32 18.00 17.75
CA SER A 452 28.37 16.96 17.70
C SER A 452 28.18 15.83 18.73
N ILE A 453 27.64 16.17 19.91
CA ILE A 453 27.31 15.20 20.95
C ILE A 453 26.20 14.24 20.49
N GLU A 454 25.13 14.77 19.89
CA GLU A 454 24.02 13.94 19.41
C GLU A 454 24.45 13.10 18.20
N MET A 455 25.29 13.65 17.33
CA MET A 455 25.87 12.89 16.22
C MET A 455 26.69 11.68 16.70
N GLY A 456 27.49 11.85 17.76
CA GLY A 456 28.19 10.72 18.39
C GLY A 456 27.26 9.64 18.93
N LYS A 457 26.10 10.02 19.47
CA LYS A 457 25.07 9.08 19.95
C LYS A 457 24.34 8.36 18.81
N ILE A 458 24.16 9.03 17.66
CA ILE A 458 23.59 8.39 16.47
C ILE A 458 24.53 7.33 15.93
N ASN A 459 25.83 7.62 15.86
CA ASN A 459 26.84 6.63 15.44
C ASN A 459 26.90 5.43 16.42
N ASP A 460 26.78 5.68 17.71
CA ASP A 460 26.69 4.62 18.74
C ASP A 460 25.44 3.76 18.53
N PHE A 461 24.29 4.38 18.22
CA PHE A 461 23.06 3.66 17.88
C PHE A 461 23.23 2.80 16.63
N GLU A 462 23.79 3.33 15.55
CA GLU A 462 23.99 2.59 14.30
C GLU A 462 24.76 1.28 14.52
N GLN A 463 25.82 1.34 15.34
CA GLN A 463 26.74 0.23 15.60
C GLN A 463 26.24 -0.77 16.64
N ASN A 464 25.60 -0.29 17.71
CA ASN A 464 25.34 -1.06 18.92
C ASN A 464 23.86 -1.30 19.22
N TYR A 465 22.94 -0.82 18.39
CA TYR A 465 21.51 -1.02 18.58
C TYR A 465 21.04 -2.44 18.23
N GLU A 466 20.27 -3.02 19.14
CA GLU A 466 19.50 -4.25 18.93
C GLU A 466 18.03 -4.02 19.35
N SER A 467 17.09 -4.66 18.65
CA SER A 467 15.65 -4.48 18.88
C SER A 467 15.21 -4.84 20.31
N LYS A 468 15.87 -5.82 20.94
CA LYS A 468 15.65 -6.22 22.34
C LYS A 468 16.08 -5.16 23.36
N ASP A 469 16.81 -4.13 22.94
CA ASP A 469 17.30 -3.04 23.79
C ASP A 469 16.56 -1.72 23.50
N ALA A 470 15.51 -1.71 22.69
CA ALA A 470 14.77 -0.51 22.30
C ALA A 470 14.33 0.37 23.49
N ALA A 471 13.74 -0.20 24.53
CA ALA A 471 13.32 0.51 25.74
C ALA A 471 14.48 1.12 26.52
N LYS A 472 15.64 0.45 26.54
CA LYS A 472 16.86 0.98 27.16
C LYS A 472 17.42 2.14 26.33
N TRP A 473 17.36 2.06 25.02
CA TRP A 473 17.74 3.16 24.12
C TRP A 473 16.80 4.36 24.23
N TYR A 474 15.52 4.10 24.52
CA TYR A 474 14.50 5.13 24.71
C TYR A 474 14.80 5.94 25.96
N THR A 475 15.14 5.28 27.07
CA THR A 475 15.41 5.93 28.36
C THR A 475 16.84 6.43 28.50
N LYS A 476 17.76 5.95 27.66
CA LYS A 476 19.12 6.50 27.57
C LYS A 476 19.05 7.97 27.19
N TYR A 477 19.89 8.79 27.83
CA TYR A 477 20.04 10.21 27.51
C TYR A 477 20.57 10.39 26.07
N SER A 478 19.65 10.36 25.10
CA SER A 478 19.93 10.29 23.67
C SER A 478 18.91 11.07 22.83
N PHE A 479 19.16 11.11 21.52
CA PHE A 479 18.31 11.78 20.55
C PHE A 479 16.93 11.12 20.42
N LEU A 480 16.82 9.81 20.66
CA LEU A 480 15.64 9.00 20.35
C LEU A 480 14.40 9.48 21.10
N TYR A 481 14.46 9.56 22.43
CA TYR A 481 13.34 10.03 23.25
C TYR A 481 12.80 11.38 22.78
N ARG A 482 13.71 12.34 22.58
CA ARG A 482 13.37 13.74 22.26
C ARG A 482 12.79 13.84 20.86
N LEU A 483 13.48 13.26 19.87
CA LEU A 483 13.06 13.31 18.48
C LEU A 483 11.76 12.53 18.25
N LEU A 484 11.62 11.35 18.85
CA LEU A 484 10.44 10.50 18.71
C LEU A 484 9.21 11.18 19.25
N ASN A 485 9.23 11.58 20.52
CA ASN A 485 8.07 12.19 21.15
C ASN A 485 7.72 13.54 20.52
N LYS A 486 8.72 14.33 20.11
CA LYS A 486 8.46 15.56 19.36
C LYS A 486 7.79 15.28 18.02
N SER A 487 8.27 14.29 17.27
CA SER A 487 7.68 13.92 15.97
C SER A 487 6.25 13.42 16.11
N LEU A 488 5.95 12.66 17.17
CA LEU A 488 4.60 12.19 17.48
C LEU A 488 3.67 13.34 17.90
N ARG A 489 4.14 14.34 18.65
CA ARG A 489 3.32 15.47 19.10
C ARG A 489 3.05 16.51 18.01
N ILE A 490 4.01 16.73 17.10
CA ILE A 490 3.81 17.59 15.91
C ILE A 490 3.02 16.82 14.83
N GLU A 491 2.95 15.49 14.94
CA GLU A 491 2.23 14.61 14.01
C GLU A 491 2.68 14.74 12.55
N THR A 492 3.98 14.99 12.36
CA THR A 492 4.53 15.03 11.00
C THR A 492 4.63 13.60 10.47
N ILE A 493 3.71 13.21 9.58
CA ILE A 493 3.62 11.88 8.96
C ILE A 493 4.99 11.41 8.45
N ASP A 494 5.70 12.25 7.69
CA ASP A 494 7.02 11.93 7.16
C ASP A 494 8.04 11.55 8.26
N TYR A 495 8.02 12.25 9.39
CA TYR A 495 8.99 12.02 10.47
C TYR A 495 8.64 10.74 11.21
N ILE A 496 7.35 10.54 11.48
CA ILE A 496 6.84 9.34 12.12
C ILE A 496 7.18 8.10 11.28
N VAL A 497 6.94 8.13 9.96
CA VAL A 497 7.25 7.02 9.05
C VAL A 497 8.76 6.75 8.95
N LYS A 498 9.61 7.78 8.97
CA LYS A 498 11.08 7.62 9.02
C LYS A 498 11.56 7.01 10.33
N MET A 499 10.78 7.16 11.40
CA MET A 499 11.05 6.54 12.71
C MET A 499 10.38 5.17 12.88
N ARG A 500 9.68 4.66 11.87
CA ARG A 500 8.90 3.40 11.96
C ARG A 500 9.73 2.22 12.46
N TYR A 501 11.02 2.18 12.09
CA TYR A 501 11.91 1.08 12.48
C TYR A 501 12.00 0.95 14.01
N TYR A 502 12.29 2.07 14.66
CA TYR A 502 12.43 2.12 16.10
C TYR A 502 11.09 2.10 16.84
N ILE A 503 10.04 2.71 16.27
CA ILE A 503 8.68 2.66 16.85
C ILE A 503 8.18 1.21 16.94
N HIS A 504 8.39 0.43 15.88
CA HIS A 504 8.01 -0.97 15.83
C HIS A 504 8.74 -1.80 16.89
N ASP A 505 10.07 -1.69 16.95
CA ASP A 505 10.89 -2.40 17.92
C ASP A 505 10.50 -2.05 19.37
N LEU A 506 10.37 -0.76 19.68
CA LEU A 506 10.00 -0.30 21.02
C LEU A 506 8.61 -0.79 21.41
N HIS A 507 7.65 -0.73 20.50
CA HIS A 507 6.31 -1.26 20.74
C HIS A 507 6.33 -2.76 21.03
N ASN A 508 7.00 -3.55 20.20
CA ASN A 508 7.05 -5.00 20.35
C ASN A 508 7.82 -5.42 21.60
N GLN A 509 8.92 -4.76 21.93
CA GLN A 509 9.63 -5.04 23.18
C GLN A 509 8.73 -4.78 24.39
N LEU A 510 7.97 -3.68 24.41
CA LEU A 510 7.02 -3.43 25.51
C LEU A 510 5.94 -4.50 25.58
N ALA A 511 5.45 -5.01 24.44
CA ALA A 511 4.47 -6.10 24.41
C ALA A 511 5.04 -7.42 24.96
N GLU A 512 6.31 -7.71 24.67
CA GLU A 512 7.02 -8.86 25.21
C GLU A 512 7.24 -8.75 26.72
N LEU A 513 7.71 -7.61 27.19
CA LEU A 513 7.97 -7.36 28.60
C LEU A 513 6.69 -7.31 29.45
N GLN A 514 5.56 -6.88 28.87
CA GLN A 514 4.29 -6.72 29.57
C GLN A 514 3.82 -8.01 30.27
N SER A 515 3.95 -9.15 29.59
CA SER A 515 3.50 -10.44 30.15
C SER A 515 4.29 -10.81 31.41
N SER A 516 5.60 -10.67 31.35
CA SER A 516 6.52 -10.89 32.47
C SER A 516 6.21 -9.93 33.62
N PHE A 517 6.05 -8.65 33.29
CA PHE A 517 5.75 -7.61 34.27
C PHE A 517 4.44 -7.89 35.01
N ILE A 518 3.36 -8.21 34.29
CA ILE A 518 2.06 -8.46 34.93
C ILE A 518 2.09 -9.70 35.81
N ASN A 519 2.85 -10.73 35.46
CA ASN A 519 3.05 -11.89 36.33
C ASN A 519 3.78 -11.53 37.64
N THR A 520 4.58 -10.45 37.68
CA THR A 520 5.20 -9.98 38.93
C THR A 520 4.23 -9.24 39.86
N LEU A 521 3.07 -8.78 39.34
CA LEU A 521 2.13 -7.91 40.07
C LEU A 521 1.13 -8.65 40.99
N ASN A 522 1.17 -9.98 41.15
CA ASN A 522 0.46 -10.80 42.18
C ASN A 522 -0.93 -10.28 42.67
N PRO A 523 -2.01 -11.09 42.63
CA PRO A 523 -3.30 -10.79 41.97
C PRO A 523 -3.87 -9.35 42.02
N GLU A 524 -3.05 -8.30 42.04
CA GLU A 524 -3.53 -6.92 41.91
C GLU A 524 -4.09 -6.72 40.49
N THR A 525 -5.41 -6.60 40.42
CA THR A 525 -6.13 -6.28 39.20
C THR A 525 -5.97 -4.82 38.82
N VAL A 526 -5.54 -3.97 39.76
CA VAL A 526 -5.44 -2.52 39.60
C VAL A 526 -4.05 -2.04 40.01
N LEU A 527 -3.35 -1.42 39.07
CA LEU A 527 -2.04 -0.79 39.25
C LEU A 527 -2.21 0.73 39.30
N MET A 528 -1.68 1.37 40.36
CA MET A 528 -1.66 2.82 40.50
C MET A 528 -0.33 3.40 40.05
N LEU A 529 -0.37 4.34 39.10
CA LEU A 529 0.79 4.99 38.53
C LEU A 529 0.68 6.51 38.59
N TYR A 530 1.82 7.17 38.59
CA TYR A 530 1.95 8.60 38.67
C TYR A 530 2.84 9.13 37.54
N ARG A 531 2.50 10.29 36.99
CA ARG A 531 3.33 11.01 36.03
C ARG A 531 3.28 12.49 36.31
N GLY A 532 4.44 13.12 36.48
CA GLY A 532 4.56 14.57 36.57
C GLY A 532 4.92 15.20 35.25
N GLN A 533 4.35 16.38 34.96
CA GLN A 533 4.85 17.25 33.92
C GLN A 533 4.52 18.72 34.22
N VAL A 534 5.36 19.62 33.70
CA VAL A 534 4.98 21.03 33.52
C VAL A 534 4.15 21.15 32.25
N MET A 535 3.06 21.92 32.29
CA MET A 535 2.23 22.16 31.11
C MET A 535 1.64 23.58 31.11
N LYS A 536 1.16 24.00 29.94
CA LYS A 536 0.53 25.31 29.79
C LYS A 536 -0.87 25.32 30.41
N LYS A 537 -1.27 26.46 30.99
CA LYS A 537 -2.59 26.67 31.62
C LYS A 537 -3.74 26.43 30.66
N ASN A 538 -3.61 26.84 29.40
CA ASN A 538 -4.63 26.57 28.38
C ASN A 538 -4.84 25.07 28.16
N GLN A 539 -3.77 24.27 28.11
CA GLN A 539 -3.86 22.81 27.99
C GLN A 539 -4.55 22.18 29.21
N LEU A 540 -4.27 22.69 30.43
CA LEU A 540 -4.99 22.22 31.63
C LEU A 540 -6.48 22.56 31.55
N ASN A 541 -6.84 23.76 31.07
CA ASN A 541 -8.23 24.17 30.87
C ASN A 541 -8.92 23.26 29.83
N GLU A 542 -8.23 22.86 28.76
CA GLU A 542 -8.76 21.89 27.80
C GLU A 542 -9.11 20.55 28.49
N ILE A 543 -8.26 20.04 29.39
CA ILE A 543 -8.56 18.84 30.20
C ILE A 543 -9.76 19.08 31.12
N GLN A 544 -9.83 20.24 31.79
CA GLN A 544 -10.95 20.61 32.67
C GLN A 544 -12.30 20.60 31.94
N ASP A 545 -12.32 21.12 30.71
CA ASP A 545 -13.53 21.17 29.87
C ASP A 545 -13.99 19.77 29.39
N ASN A 546 -13.15 18.73 29.56
CA ASN A 546 -13.42 17.36 29.14
C ASN A 546 -13.45 16.37 30.32
N ILE A 547 -13.67 16.84 31.55
CA ILE A 547 -13.93 15.96 32.70
C ILE A 547 -15.11 15.02 32.41
N GLY A 548 -14.96 13.74 32.74
CA GLY A 548 -15.90 12.67 32.41
C GLY A 548 -15.72 12.10 30.99
N GLY A 549 -14.99 12.81 30.12
CA GLY A 549 -14.66 12.38 28.76
C GLY A 549 -13.39 11.53 28.68
N PHE A 550 -13.02 11.18 27.45
CA PHE A 550 -11.82 10.39 27.15
C PHE A 550 -10.73 11.26 26.53
N MET A 551 -9.48 10.91 26.82
CA MET A 551 -8.29 11.50 26.23
C MET A 551 -7.27 10.44 25.81
N SER A 552 -6.45 10.77 24.81
CA SER A 552 -5.24 10.01 24.47
C SER A 552 -4.03 10.93 24.47
N MET A 553 -2.86 10.40 24.82
CA MET A 553 -1.59 11.13 24.73
C MET A 553 -0.84 10.72 23.46
N ASN A 554 -0.40 11.71 22.68
CA ASN A 554 0.29 11.50 21.41
C ASN A 554 1.80 11.28 21.59
N SER A 555 2.17 10.36 22.49
CA SER A 555 3.55 9.98 22.73
C SER A 555 3.63 8.63 23.45
N PHE A 556 4.83 8.09 23.58
CA PHE A 556 5.09 7.09 24.62
C PHE A 556 4.94 7.76 25.99
N ILE A 557 4.39 7.04 26.97
CA ILE A 557 4.08 7.61 28.29
C ILE A 557 4.96 6.95 29.34
N SER A 558 5.89 7.72 29.90
CA SER A 558 6.66 7.31 31.07
C SER A 558 5.88 7.62 32.34
N ALA A 559 5.76 6.63 33.22
CA ALA A 559 5.09 6.72 34.51
C ALA A 559 5.90 6.01 35.58
N THR A 560 5.53 6.18 36.84
CA THR A 560 6.21 5.56 37.99
C THR A 560 5.18 5.13 39.04
N GLN A 561 5.52 4.14 39.87
CA GLN A 561 4.72 3.80 41.04
C GLN A 561 4.98 4.74 42.22
N ASP A 562 6.06 5.53 42.19
CA ASP A 562 6.43 6.46 43.25
C ASP A 562 5.85 7.88 43.01
N PRO A 563 4.88 8.34 43.83
CA PRO A 563 4.34 9.69 43.72
C PRO A 563 5.40 10.79 43.90
N ALA A 564 6.47 10.53 44.69
CA ALA A 564 7.53 11.49 44.92
C ALA A 564 8.34 11.76 43.66
N VAL A 565 8.67 10.70 42.91
CA VAL A 565 9.33 10.81 41.60
C VAL A 565 8.47 11.62 40.64
N ALA A 566 7.18 11.31 40.52
CA ALA A 566 6.26 12.09 39.69
C ALA A 566 6.19 13.56 40.13
N ARG A 567 6.22 13.86 41.43
CA ARG A 567 6.21 15.23 41.92
C ARG A 567 7.44 16.02 41.43
N VAL A 568 8.63 15.41 41.47
CA VAL A 568 9.87 16.01 40.96
C VAL A 568 9.73 16.34 39.48
N PHE A 569 9.24 15.41 38.65
CA PHE A 569 9.03 15.64 37.22
C PHE A 569 7.94 16.69 36.90
N SER A 570 7.02 16.96 37.83
CA SER A 570 6.05 18.05 37.66
C SER A 570 6.65 19.44 37.81
N GLY A 571 7.92 19.57 38.24
CA GLY A 571 8.56 20.84 38.56
C GLY A 571 8.18 21.39 39.95
N MET A 572 7.44 20.62 40.76
CA MET A 572 7.09 20.95 42.16
C MET A 572 6.32 22.28 42.36
N GLY A 573 5.78 22.88 41.29
CA GLY A 573 5.18 24.21 41.33
C GLY A 573 6.18 25.37 41.34
N GLU A 574 7.47 25.07 41.13
CA GLU A 574 8.60 26.00 41.23
C GLU A 574 9.14 26.37 39.84
N ASN A 575 9.72 27.57 39.69
CA ASN A 575 10.34 28.07 38.45
C ASN A 575 9.47 28.00 37.18
N LEU A 576 8.15 28.07 37.34
CA LEU A 576 7.17 28.04 36.25
C LEU A 576 7.09 29.40 35.53
N GLN A 577 6.89 29.37 34.22
CA GLN A 577 6.49 30.57 33.48
C GLN A 577 5.08 31.04 33.91
N PRO A 578 4.70 32.31 33.67
CA PRO A 578 3.40 32.85 34.09
C PRO A 578 2.18 32.06 33.56
N ASP A 579 2.33 31.40 32.41
CA ASP A 579 1.32 30.61 31.72
C ASP A 579 1.47 29.09 31.97
N GLU A 580 2.33 28.67 32.90
CA GLU A 580 2.60 27.27 33.21
C GLU A 580 2.04 26.84 34.57
N VAL A 581 1.79 25.54 34.69
CA VAL A 581 1.34 24.84 35.90
C VAL A 581 2.04 23.49 36.00
N SER A 582 2.21 23.03 37.24
CA SER A 582 2.65 21.67 37.53
C SER A 582 1.45 20.74 37.57
N VAL A 583 1.52 19.65 36.82
CA VAL A 583 0.46 18.63 36.77
C VAL A 583 1.02 17.27 37.16
N ILE A 584 0.29 16.58 38.02
CA ILE A 584 0.53 15.20 38.43
C ILE A 584 -0.66 14.38 37.96
N TYR A 585 -0.45 13.47 37.01
CA TYR A 585 -1.44 12.48 36.65
C TYR A 585 -1.42 11.35 37.66
N GLU A 586 -2.57 11.04 38.23
CA GLU A 586 -2.82 9.83 39.04
C GLU A 586 -3.59 8.86 38.15
N MET A 587 -2.94 7.80 37.69
CA MET A 587 -3.47 6.87 36.70
C MET A 587 -3.81 5.53 37.34
N THR A 588 -5.07 5.13 37.24
CA THR A 588 -5.59 3.82 37.65
C THR A 588 -5.62 2.90 36.44
N ILE A 589 -4.86 1.80 36.50
CA ILE A 589 -4.66 0.87 35.38
C ILE A 589 -5.22 -0.50 35.75
N ASP A 590 -6.26 -0.97 35.04
CA ASP A 590 -6.67 -2.37 35.13
C ASP A 590 -5.68 -3.26 34.35
N THR A 591 -5.05 -4.22 35.01
CA THR A 591 -4.00 -5.07 34.42
C THR A 591 -4.50 -6.08 33.40
N TYR A 592 -5.82 -6.23 33.25
CA TYR A 592 -6.46 -6.97 32.16
C TYR A 592 -6.57 -6.16 30.86
N ILE A 593 -6.36 -4.85 30.90
CA ILE A 593 -6.42 -3.97 29.72
C ILE A 593 -5.13 -4.15 28.90
N ARG A 594 -5.27 -4.75 27.70
CA ARG A 594 -4.15 -5.10 26.80
C ARG A 594 -4.13 -4.36 25.45
N SER A 595 -4.79 -3.21 25.34
CA SER A 595 -4.80 -2.39 24.09
C SER A 595 -3.60 -1.48 23.96
N THR A 596 -2.74 -1.41 24.96
CA THR A 596 -1.54 -0.62 24.84
C THR A 596 -0.51 -1.37 25.64
N PRO A 597 0.57 -1.85 25.01
CA PRO A 597 1.64 -2.49 25.71
C PRO A 597 2.23 -1.52 26.71
N TYR A 598 2.45 -2.00 27.92
CA TYR A 598 3.18 -1.28 28.94
C TYR A 598 3.99 -2.26 29.76
N ALA A 599 5.17 -1.84 30.18
CA ALA A 599 6.03 -2.67 30.99
C ALA A 599 6.90 -1.80 31.89
N LYS A 600 7.29 -2.37 33.02
CA LYS A 600 8.44 -1.87 33.78
C LYS A 600 9.69 -2.07 32.94
N ILE A 601 10.51 -1.03 32.84
CA ILE A 601 11.72 -1.04 32.03
C ILE A 601 12.95 -0.81 32.91
N ASP A 602 14.05 -1.48 32.58
CA ASP A 602 15.33 -1.27 33.25
C ASP A 602 15.95 0.01 32.72
N THR A 603 15.85 1.08 33.52
CA THR A 603 16.36 2.41 33.16
C THR A 603 17.78 2.62 33.67
N ILE A 604 18.41 3.71 33.22
CA ILE A 604 19.70 4.18 33.76
C ILE A 604 19.55 4.62 35.23
N ASN A 605 18.35 5.04 35.65
CA ASN A 605 18.02 5.46 37.00
C ASN A 605 17.02 4.48 37.64
N PRO A 606 17.48 3.35 38.20
CA PRO A 606 16.59 2.31 38.74
C PRO A 606 15.61 2.85 39.79
N ASP A 607 15.99 3.90 40.50
CA ASP A 607 15.17 4.55 41.54
C ASP A 607 13.88 5.18 40.98
N GLU A 608 13.83 5.50 39.68
CA GLU A 608 12.63 6.07 39.06
C GLU A 608 11.50 5.03 38.90
N GLN A 609 11.83 3.72 38.95
CA GLN A 609 10.89 2.61 38.79
C GLN A 609 9.98 2.81 37.56
N GLU A 610 10.58 3.19 36.42
CA GLU A 610 9.84 3.62 35.24
C GLU A 610 9.00 2.48 34.65
N ILE A 611 7.75 2.81 34.36
CA ILE A 611 6.82 2.00 33.58
C ILE A 611 6.50 2.80 32.32
N LEU A 612 6.82 2.22 31.18
CA LEU A 612 6.66 2.86 29.88
C LEU A 612 5.46 2.25 29.15
N PHE A 613 4.56 3.11 28.68
CA PHE A 613 3.45 2.76 27.81
C PHE A 613 3.81 3.04 26.37
N SER A 614 3.37 2.16 25.47
CA SER A 614 3.37 2.40 24.05
C SER A 614 2.38 3.52 23.66
N ILE A 615 2.47 3.96 22.41
CA ILE A 615 1.62 5.02 21.86
C ILE A 615 0.17 4.53 21.75
N GLY A 616 -0.79 5.43 21.96
CA GLY A 616 -2.22 5.16 21.74
C GLY A 616 -2.99 4.74 22.99
N ALA A 617 -2.39 4.88 24.18
CA ALA A 617 -3.10 4.69 25.44
C ALA A 617 -4.29 5.67 25.55
N ILE A 618 -5.40 5.20 26.10
CA ILE A 618 -6.61 5.98 26.30
C ILE A 618 -6.96 6.00 27.78
N PHE A 619 -7.32 7.19 28.25
CA PHE A 619 -7.69 7.43 29.63
C PHE A 619 -9.03 8.17 29.70
N LYS A 620 -9.87 7.78 30.63
CA LYS A 620 -11.02 8.58 31.05
C LYS A 620 -10.57 9.59 32.11
N ILE A 621 -10.98 10.83 31.95
CA ILE A 621 -10.70 11.90 32.92
C ILE A 621 -11.76 11.83 34.01
N GLU A 622 -11.40 11.42 35.23
CA GLU A 622 -12.37 11.28 36.32
C GLU A 622 -12.61 12.63 37.01
N LYS A 623 -11.53 13.31 37.38
CA LYS A 623 -11.57 14.63 38.02
C LYS A 623 -10.22 15.31 38.03
N ILE A 624 -10.22 16.60 38.37
CA ILE A 624 -9.02 17.39 38.59
C ILE A 624 -9.12 18.05 39.95
N ASP A 625 -8.11 17.84 40.80
CA ASP A 625 -8.01 18.44 42.13
C ASP A 625 -6.85 19.45 42.12
N GLN A 626 -7.07 20.66 42.64
CA GLN A 626 -5.98 21.61 42.87
C GLN A 626 -5.33 21.31 44.23
N LEU A 627 -4.06 20.86 44.21
CA LEU A 627 -3.32 20.51 45.44
C LEU A 627 -2.69 21.74 46.10
N SER A 628 -2.25 22.70 45.29
CA SER A 628 -1.73 24.00 45.73
C SER A 628 -1.90 25.03 44.59
N ALA A 629 -1.51 26.29 44.83
CA ALA A 629 -1.73 27.39 43.87
C ALA A 629 -1.32 27.04 42.42
N ASN A 630 -0.20 26.32 42.24
CA ASN A 630 0.35 25.98 40.92
C ASN A 630 0.42 24.48 40.63
N ILE A 631 -0.09 23.62 41.53
CA ILE A 631 0.00 22.16 41.38
C ILE A 631 -1.40 21.57 41.30
N TYR A 632 -1.66 20.84 40.21
CA TYR A 632 -2.92 20.14 39.97
C TYR A 632 -2.69 18.63 39.91
N SER A 633 -3.60 17.87 40.48
CA SER A 633 -3.71 16.42 40.31
C SER A 633 -4.82 16.12 39.32
N VAL A 634 -4.52 15.34 38.29
CA VAL A 634 -5.48 14.88 37.28
C VAL A 634 -5.67 13.39 37.45
N LYS A 635 -6.87 12.96 37.83
CA LYS A 635 -7.19 11.55 38.04
C LYS A 635 -7.70 10.91 36.77
N LEU A 636 -7.02 9.85 36.35
CA LEU A 636 -7.23 9.16 35.09
C LEU A 636 -7.49 7.67 35.33
N THR A 637 -8.42 7.10 34.58
CA THR A 637 -8.63 5.64 34.53
C THR A 637 -8.28 5.15 33.14
N MET A 638 -7.33 4.22 33.01
CA MET A 638 -7.02 3.62 31.69
C MET A 638 -8.20 2.79 31.22
N THR A 639 -8.52 2.90 29.94
CA THR A 639 -9.71 2.27 29.37
C THR A 639 -9.48 1.93 27.91
N HIS A 640 -10.37 1.10 27.37
CA HIS A 640 -10.49 0.86 25.94
C HIS A 640 -11.62 1.71 25.40
N ILE A 641 -11.43 2.30 24.22
CA ILE A 641 -12.59 2.71 23.43
C ILE A 641 -12.99 1.54 22.55
N ASP A 642 -14.17 0.99 22.84
CA ASP A 642 -14.92 0.17 21.90
C ASP A 642 -15.50 1.09 20.83
N ASP A 643 -14.70 1.35 19.78
CA ASP A 643 -15.10 2.19 18.66
C ASP A 643 -15.55 1.30 17.49
N GLU A 644 -16.82 1.42 17.10
CA GLU A 644 -17.41 0.63 16.02
C GLU A 644 -16.71 0.90 14.67
N LEU A 645 -16.32 2.15 14.40
CA LEU A 645 -15.65 2.54 13.17
C LEU A 645 -14.23 1.96 13.12
N TRP A 646 -13.45 2.12 14.19
CA TRP A 646 -12.10 1.51 14.28
C TRP A 646 -12.14 -0.01 14.10
N ASN A 647 -13.06 -0.68 14.81
CA ASN A 647 -13.19 -2.13 14.74
C ASN A 647 -13.57 -2.58 13.33
N LYS A 648 -14.45 -1.85 12.64
CA LYS A 648 -14.77 -2.08 11.22
C LYS A 648 -13.57 -1.82 10.30
N LEU A 649 -12.85 -0.71 10.49
CA LEU A 649 -11.69 -0.30 9.67
C LEU A 649 -10.61 -1.36 9.70
N THR A 650 -10.37 -2.01 10.83
CA THR A 650 -9.28 -3.00 10.96
C THR A 650 -9.72 -4.45 10.80
N ALA A 651 -11.02 -4.74 10.78
CA ALA A 651 -11.54 -6.11 10.75
C ALA A 651 -11.08 -6.91 9.53
N HIS A 652 -10.98 -6.26 8.37
CA HIS A 652 -10.65 -6.87 7.07
C HIS A 652 -9.16 -7.21 6.89
N LEU A 653 -8.28 -6.68 7.75
CA LEU A 653 -6.82 -6.84 7.67
C LEU A 653 -6.29 -8.02 8.52
N ASN A 654 -7.18 -8.89 9.01
CA ASN A 654 -6.87 -9.97 9.97
C ASN A 654 -6.98 -11.36 9.37
#